data_AF-A0A7C8K5A4-F1
#
_entry.id   AF-A0A7C8K5A4-F1
#
_cell.length_a   1.000
_cell.length_b   1.000
_cell.length_c   1.000
_cell.angle_alpha   90.00
_cell.angle_beta   90.00
_cell.angle_gamma   90.00
#
_symmetry.space_group_name_H-M   'P 1'
#
loop_
_entity.id
_entity.type
_entity.pdbx_description
1 polymer ?
#
loop_
_entity_poly.entity_id
_entity_poly.type
_entity_poly.pdbx_seq_one_letter_code
_entity_poly.pdbx_strand_id
1 'polypeptide(L)'
;MEILENVSLEDYSTMRLGGRAAYLTKVADREQLKEATTWAKQRQLPVIMIGSGSNIIWKDSGFNGLVICNRILYYQEEPIGGDADKTVLVKVGAGENWDKAVERTVSRGLSGIESLSLIPGTAGATPVQNVGAYGQEIRDTLVSVEAYDNESGEIVIINKENCELSYRTSRFKTVDRGRFYITMITLQLRRGDPVQPFYPAVQNYLADHGIVNFTPQTIRDAVIDIRQAKLPDPVLVPNCGSFFANPIIEETEYTRLQVAHPNLPNWLVGEGRVKIPAAWLIEEVGLKDFHDREMGVATWGCKGTKAEEFGPNPPASWKISRPSLLPGSSALTVMLAEELRRPGHRAHAQVAVVADYLRLAHPEPGPFVHHTDSLTSNTLDLQSTNREVNLRIEGGRRLHGEVTLKASKNAAVALLCASLLNYGVTKFLNFPRIEEVIRMIEVLESIGVKIIWRENNTVELRRPKKLRLENLNEEAARKTRSVLMLIGPLMQDHGEFDIPYAGGCELGERTVKPHQYALEEFGVSITATNNRYIVKVDKKAPGEMTLYESGNTVTNNTILAAACMTEETFIQAASCDYMVQDLCYFLQKIGVEIEGIGTPLLHIRGLSRIKKTVEYTPTEDPIEAMFFISAAVTTDSEITIKRVPFRWIALELMKLKKMGLRYTISSSYKAANGYVDLADLTIHRHEGKLSALPDKLHPNIWPGLNPDSLPYFVPIAGVATGRTLIHDWIYERRAIYYAELSNLGVRVELLDQHRVHVQGPNELVKANLSCPPALRPASLLLIGMLAASGMSILRNIYVINRGYEDLAARLNMLGASIEVF
;
A
#
# COMPACT_ATOMS: atom_id res chain seq x y z
N MET A 1 18.69 -27.55 -23.27
CA MET A 1 17.77 -27.22 -22.16
C MET A 1 16.38 -27.78 -22.46
N GLU A 2 15.72 -28.46 -21.51
CA GLU A 2 14.34 -28.96 -21.64
C GLU A 2 13.35 -27.99 -20.99
N ILE A 3 12.22 -27.71 -21.66
CA ILE A 3 11.12 -26.90 -21.13
C ILE A 3 9.89 -27.79 -21.03
N LEU A 4 9.41 -27.97 -19.81
CA LEU A 4 8.21 -28.73 -19.49
C LEU A 4 7.01 -27.80 -19.50
N GLU A 5 5.88 -28.25 -20.03
CA GLU A 5 4.64 -27.49 -20.06
C GLU A 5 3.67 -27.96 -18.98
N ASN A 6 2.85 -27.03 -18.49
CA ASN A 6 1.75 -27.31 -17.57
C ASN A 6 2.19 -28.17 -16.38
N VAL A 7 3.19 -27.74 -15.61
CA VAL A 7 3.82 -28.55 -14.54
C VAL A 7 3.17 -28.25 -13.18
N SER A 8 2.91 -29.28 -12.37
CA SER A 8 2.43 -29.10 -11.00
C SER A 8 3.48 -28.36 -10.16
N LEU A 9 3.12 -27.27 -9.49
CA LEU A 9 4.05 -26.52 -8.65
C LEU A 9 4.12 -27.03 -7.20
N GLU A 10 3.23 -27.95 -6.83
CA GLU A 10 3.25 -28.67 -5.56
C GLU A 10 4.62 -29.34 -5.33
N ASP A 11 5.16 -30.00 -6.36
CA ASP A 11 6.46 -30.69 -6.32
C ASP A 11 7.67 -29.74 -6.26
N TYR A 12 7.42 -28.43 -6.42
CA TYR A 12 8.43 -27.37 -6.47
C TYR A 12 8.23 -26.34 -5.35
N SER A 13 7.64 -26.78 -4.23
CA SER A 13 7.57 -26.05 -2.97
C SER A 13 7.70 -27.02 -1.79
N THR A 14 8.40 -26.63 -0.73
CA THR A 14 8.46 -27.44 0.49
C THR A 14 7.13 -27.50 1.24
N MET A 15 6.21 -26.57 0.96
CA MET A 15 4.85 -26.57 1.49
C MET A 15 3.92 -27.53 0.74
N ARG A 16 4.31 -28.01 -0.45
CA ARG A 16 3.47 -28.84 -1.33
C ARG A 16 2.06 -28.23 -1.55
N LEU A 17 2.04 -26.95 -1.90
CA LEU A 17 0.82 -26.20 -2.22
C LEU A 17 1.01 -25.45 -3.55
N GLY A 18 -0.05 -25.38 -4.35
CA GLY A 18 -0.04 -24.62 -5.60
C GLY A 18 -0.79 -25.23 -6.77
N GLY A 19 -1.13 -24.38 -7.73
CA GLY A 19 -1.59 -24.77 -9.06
C GLY A 19 -0.45 -25.16 -10.00
N ARG A 20 -0.62 -24.92 -11.30
CA ARG A 20 0.32 -25.35 -12.34
C ARG A 20 1.11 -24.17 -12.93
N ALA A 21 2.38 -24.38 -13.27
CA ALA A 21 3.14 -23.44 -14.09
C ALA A 21 2.86 -23.69 -15.58
N ALA A 22 2.71 -22.62 -16.36
CA ALA A 22 2.63 -22.73 -17.81
C ALA A 22 3.88 -23.41 -18.39
N TYR A 23 5.06 -23.00 -17.91
CA TYR A 23 6.34 -23.60 -18.29
C TYR A 23 7.27 -23.75 -17.11
N LEU A 24 8.09 -24.80 -17.11
CA LEU A 24 9.14 -25.03 -16.13
C LEU A 24 10.41 -25.57 -16.79
N THR A 25 11.56 -25.08 -16.36
CA THR A 25 12.86 -25.61 -16.79
C THR A 25 13.85 -25.71 -15.63
N LYS A 26 14.84 -26.59 -15.77
CA LYS A 26 15.96 -26.73 -14.82
C LYS A 26 17.22 -26.26 -15.53
N VAL A 27 17.98 -25.38 -14.87
CA VAL A 27 19.23 -24.82 -15.41
C VAL A 27 20.41 -25.30 -14.57
N ALA A 28 21.40 -25.91 -15.21
CA ALA A 28 22.60 -26.46 -14.58
C ALA A 28 23.84 -25.57 -14.73
N ASP A 29 23.80 -24.59 -15.63
CA ASP A 29 24.89 -23.66 -15.89
C ASP A 29 24.38 -22.27 -16.35
N ARG A 30 25.31 -21.33 -16.54
CA ARG A 30 25.01 -19.93 -16.92
C ARG A 30 24.45 -19.81 -18.34
N GLU A 31 24.88 -20.68 -19.26
CA GLU A 31 24.42 -20.64 -20.65
C GLU A 31 22.97 -21.10 -20.74
N GLN A 32 22.61 -22.19 -20.04
CA GLN A 32 21.21 -22.64 -19.95
C GLN A 32 20.31 -21.59 -19.29
N LEU A 33 20.82 -20.84 -18.31
CA LEU A 33 20.08 -19.71 -17.74
C LEU A 33 19.82 -18.62 -18.78
N LYS A 34 20.84 -18.25 -19.56
CA LYS A 34 20.71 -17.27 -20.65
C LYS A 34 19.76 -17.75 -21.75
N GLU A 35 19.81 -19.03 -22.11
CA GLU A 35 18.88 -19.66 -23.04
C GLU A 35 17.43 -19.58 -22.53
N ALA A 36 17.20 -19.93 -21.25
CA ALA A 36 15.88 -19.91 -20.62
C ALA A 36 15.25 -18.51 -20.61
N THR A 37 16.03 -17.50 -20.21
CA THR A 37 15.56 -16.11 -20.12
C THR A 37 15.30 -15.53 -21.51
N THR A 38 16.16 -15.85 -22.48
CA THR A 38 15.96 -15.44 -23.89
C THR A 38 14.70 -16.08 -24.47
N TRP A 39 14.49 -17.37 -24.25
CA TRP A 39 13.30 -18.10 -24.72
C TRP A 39 12.00 -17.50 -24.15
N ALA A 40 12.00 -17.13 -22.87
CA ALA A 40 10.85 -16.50 -22.22
C ALA A 40 10.61 -15.06 -22.73
N LYS A 41 11.68 -14.26 -22.89
CA LYS A 41 11.60 -12.90 -23.46
C LYS A 41 10.99 -12.89 -24.85
N GLN A 42 11.38 -13.80 -25.72
CA GLN A 42 10.82 -13.93 -27.09
C GLN A 42 9.31 -14.20 -27.09
N ARG A 43 8.78 -14.80 -26.00
CA ARG A 43 7.36 -15.13 -25.82
C ARG A 43 6.63 -14.17 -24.88
N GLN A 44 7.30 -13.12 -24.42
CA GLN A 44 6.76 -12.14 -23.48
C GLN A 44 6.20 -12.79 -22.20
N LEU A 45 6.84 -13.88 -21.74
CA LEU A 45 6.41 -14.60 -20.55
C LEU A 45 7.04 -14.02 -19.28
N PRO A 46 6.30 -13.89 -18.17
CA PRO A 46 6.89 -13.58 -16.88
C PRO A 46 7.79 -14.74 -16.43
N VAL A 47 8.92 -14.41 -15.81
CA VAL A 47 9.92 -15.39 -15.37
C VAL A 47 10.12 -15.28 -13.86
N ILE A 48 10.20 -16.43 -13.19
CA ILE A 48 10.62 -16.53 -11.79
C ILE A 48 11.69 -17.62 -11.65
N MET A 49 12.80 -17.30 -10.99
CA MET A 49 13.79 -18.29 -10.60
C MET A 49 13.54 -18.76 -9.16
N ILE A 50 13.61 -20.07 -8.95
CA ILE A 50 13.50 -20.71 -7.64
C ILE A 50 14.68 -21.65 -7.39
N GLY A 51 15.03 -21.85 -6.11
CA GLY A 51 15.93 -22.92 -5.68
C GLY A 51 15.19 -24.25 -5.54
N SER A 52 14.96 -24.67 -4.30
CA SER A 52 14.14 -25.84 -3.96
C SER A 52 12.68 -25.51 -3.62
N GLY A 53 12.28 -24.24 -3.69
CA GLY A 53 10.92 -23.81 -3.36
C GLY A 53 10.64 -23.66 -1.86
N SER A 54 11.68 -23.56 -1.03
CA SER A 54 11.50 -23.23 0.39
C SER A 54 10.99 -21.80 0.55
N ASN A 55 10.07 -21.60 1.50
CA ASN A 55 9.43 -20.30 1.77
C ASN A 55 8.68 -19.71 0.55
N ILE A 56 8.16 -20.56 -0.34
CA ILE A 56 7.30 -20.18 -1.47
C ILE A 56 5.95 -20.87 -1.31
N ILE A 57 4.86 -20.10 -1.38
CA ILE A 57 3.52 -20.63 -1.65
C ILE A 57 3.07 -20.18 -3.02
N TRP A 58 2.70 -21.16 -3.83
CA TRP A 58 2.11 -20.94 -5.14
C TRP A 58 0.61 -20.75 -5.00
N LYS A 59 0.02 -19.91 -5.88
CA LYS A 59 -1.43 -19.76 -5.96
C LYS A 59 -2.05 -21.01 -6.57
N ASP A 60 -3.27 -21.35 -6.17
CA ASP A 60 -4.04 -22.45 -6.78
C ASP A 60 -4.32 -22.20 -8.26
N SER A 61 -4.41 -20.93 -8.67
CA SER A 61 -4.50 -20.52 -10.08
C SER A 61 -3.24 -20.80 -10.89
N GLY A 62 -2.14 -21.22 -10.26
CA GLY A 62 -0.86 -21.48 -10.90
C GLY A 62 -0.03 -20.23 -11.22
N PHE A 63 0.99 -20.41 -12.05
CA PHE A 63 1.88 -19.36 -12.54
C PHE A 63 1.91 -19.37 -14.08
N ASN A 64 1.30 -18.36 -14.69
CA ASN A 64 1.23 -18.24 -16.15
C ASN A 64 2.52 -17.64 -16.75
N GLY A 65 3.63 -18.36 -16.58
CA GLY A 65 4.97 -17.94 -17.00
C GLY A 65 5.99 -19.08 -16.94
N LEU A 66 7.27 -18.74 -17.06
CA LEU A 66 8.38 -19.69 -16.93
C LEU A 66 8.94 -19.73 -15.50
N VAL A 67 8.89 -20.91 -14.88
CA VAL A 67 9.60 -21.19 -13.63
C VAL A 67 10.96 -21.80 -13.95
N ILE A 68 12.03 -21.13 -13.52
CA ILE A 68 13.41 -21.60 -13.67
C ILE A 68 13.88 -22.20 -12.34
N CYS A 69 14.12 -23.51 -12.31
CA CYS A 69 14.73 -24.19 -11.17
C CYS A 69 16.25 -24.14 -11.28
N ASN A 70 16.89 -23.41 -10.36
CA ASN A 70 18.34 -23.28 -10.32
C ASN A 70 18.99 -24.57 -9.80
N ARG A 71 19.83 -25.20 -10.63
CA ARG A 71 20.61 -26.42 -10.34
C ARG A 71 22.09 -26.22 -10.67
N ILE A 72 22.57 -24.97 -10.64
CA ILE A 72 23.97 -24.63 -10.85
C ILE A 72 24.78 -25.08 -9.63
N LEU A 73 25.51 -26.18 -9.78
CA LEU A 73 26.38 -26.75 -8.74
C LEU A 73 27.81 -26.26 -8.93
N TYR A 74 28.46 -25.90 -7.84
CA TYR A 74 29.86 -25.45 -7.82
C TYR A 74 30.35 -25.38 -6.39
N TYR A 75 31.61 -25.72 -6.19
CA TYR A 75 32.26 -25.54 -4.90
C TYR A 75 33.76 -25.40 -5.08
N GLN A 76 34.31 -24.30 -4.56
CA GLN A 76 35.75 -24.05 -4.57
C GLN A 76 36.15 -23.34 -3.28
N GLU A 77 37.29 -23.74 -2.72
CA GLU A 77 37.93 -23.11 -1.58
C GLU A 77 39.24 -22.44 -2.03
N GLU A 78 39.47 -21.20 -1.59
CA GLU A 78 40.67 -20.43 -1.88
C GLU A 78 41.19 -19.77 -0.58
N PRO A 79 42.34 -20.19 -0.03
CA PRO A 79 42.98 -19.52 1.09
C PRO A 79 43.50 -18.12 0.71
N ILE A 80 43.41 -17.14 1.61
CA ILE A 80 43.96 -15.78 1.38
C ILE A 80 45.09 -15.48 2.37
N GLY A 81 46.35 -15.33 1.94
CA GLY A 81 47.44 -14.62 2.65
C GLY A 81 48.32 -15.40 3.67
N GLY A 82 49.46 -14.80 4.09
CA GLY A 82 50.58 -15.50 4.79
C GLY A 82 50.55 -15.61 6.32
N ASP A 83 49.77 -14.77 7.03
CA ASP A 83 49.33 -14.99 8.44
C ASP A 83 47.89 -15.56 8.46
N ALA A 84 47.43 -15.95 7.27
CA ALA A 84 46.05 -15.99 6.85
C ALA A 84 45.68 -17.32 6.15
N ASP A 85 46.42 -18.38 6.47
CA ASP A 85 45.97 -19.79 6.41
C ASP A 85 44.68 -20.04 7.23
N LYS A 86 44.27 -19.04 8.03
CA LYS A 86 43.03 -19.02 8.78
C LYS A 86 41.83 -18.47 8.01
N THR A 87 41.96 -17.76 6.89
CA THR A 87 40.80 -17.22 6.15
C THR A 87 40.67 -17.89 4.79
N VAL A 88 39.47 -18.39 4.47
CA VAL A 88 39.19 -19.14 3.25
C VAL A 88 37.98 -18.54 2.56
N LEU A 89 38.12 -18.19 1.29
CA LEU A 89 36.97 -17.91 0.42
C LEU A 89 36.36 -19.21 -0.05
N VAL A 90 35.07 -19.35 0.13
CA VAL A 90 34.29 -20.49 -0.34
C VAL A 90 33.29 -19.99 -1.36
N LYS A 91 33.51 -20.32 -2.64
CA LYS A 91 32.58 -20.04 -3.73
C LYS A 91 31.65 -21.23 -3.91
N VAL A 92 30.34 -20.98 -3.84
CA VAL A 92 29.29 -22.01 -3.85
C VAL A 92 28.28 -21.71 -4.96
N GLY A 93 27.93 -22.74 -5.74
CA GLY A 93 26.91 -22.68 -6.77
C GLY A 93 25.52 -22.43 -6.18
N ALA A 94 24.75 -21.55 -6.81
CA ALA A 94 23.45 -21.13 -6.30
C ALA A 94 22.41 -22.27 -6.20
N GLY A 95 22.61 -23.36 -6.95
CA GLY A 95 21.79 -24.57 -6.90
C GLY A 95 22.23 -25.61 -5.87
N GLU A 96 23.38 -25.43 -5.20
CA GLU A 96 23.85 -26.34 -4.15
C GLU A 96 22.84 -26.39 -3.00
N ASN A 97 22.58 -27.59 -2.46
CA ASN A 97 21.78 -27.72 -1.25
C ASN A 97 22.50 -26.99 -0.11
N TRP A 98 21.80 -26.05 0.54
CA TRP A 98 22.43 -25.17 1.51
C TRP A 98 23.01 -25.93 2.71
N ASP A 99 22.27 -26.88 3.28
CA ASP A 99 22.76 -27.62 4.43
C ASP A 99 23.96 -28.51 4.07
N LYS A 100 23.99 -29.06 2.86
CA LYS A 100 25.15 -29.81 2.35
C LYS A 100 26.37 -28.92 2.11
N ALA A 101 26.18 -27.65 1.74
CA ALA A 101 27.27 -26.69 1.69
C ALA A 101 27.84 -26.40 3.09
N VAL A 102 26.97 -26.20 4.10
CA VAL A 102 27.38 -26.00 5.50
C VAL A 102 28.10 -27.24 6.05
N GLU A 103 27.57 -28.45 5.81
CA GLU A 103 28.20 -29.72 6.18
C GLU A 103 29.62 -29.83 5.61
N ARG A 104 29.77 -29.49 4.33
CA ARG A 104 31.07 -29.54 3.64
C ARG A 104 32.06 -28.57 4.28
N THR A 105 31.68 -27.32 4.55
CA THR A 105 32.59 -26.34 5.17
C THR A 105 32.97 -26.75 6.59
N VAL A 106 32.01 -27.25 7.37
CA VAL A 106 32.24 -27.71 8.76
C VAL A 106 33.19 -28.91 8.79
N SER A 107 33.02 -29.90 7.90
CA SER A 107 33.90 -31.07 7.81
C SER A 107 35.36 -30.71 7.48
N ARG A 108 35.60 -29.52 6.93
CA ARG A 108 36.93 -28.97 6.59
C ARG A 108 37.52 -28.10 7.70
N GLY A 109 36.84 -28.01 8.84
CA GLY A 109 37.25 -27.18 9.98
C GLY A 109 37.06 -25.68 9.76
N LEU A 110 36.13 -25.30 8.87
CA LEU A 110 35.79 -23.90 8.59
C LEU A 110 34.59 -23.47 9.45
N SER A 111 34.70 -22.28 10.03
CA SER A 111 33.70 -21.59 10.85
C SER A 111 33.16 -20.35 10.15
N GLY A 112 31.93 -19.98 10.49
CA GLY A 112 31.23 -18.77 10.07
C GLY A 112 29.79 -19.01 9.61
N ILE A 113 29.41 -20.27 9.36
CA ILE A 113 28.06 -20.63 8.88
C ILE A 113 27.49 -21.90 9.52
N GLU A 114 28.19 -22.51 10.48
CA GLU A 114 27.77 -23.73 11.19
C GLU A 114 26.40 -23.59 11.86
N SER A 115 26.04 -22.39 12.31
CA SER A 115 24.74 -22.09 12.92
C SER A 115 23.58 -22.02 11.91
N LEU A 116 23.89 -22.01 10.61
CA LEU A 116 22.93 -21.97 9.50
C LEU A 116 22.57 -23.37 8.97
N SER A 117 22.95 -24.42 9.68
CA SER A 117 22.60 -25.83 9.42
C SER A 117 21.07 -26.07 9.43
N LEU A 118 20.62 -27.05 8.64
CA LEU A 118 19.21 -27.45 8.44
C LEU A 118 18.27 -26.32 8.04
N ILE A 119 18.77 -25.26 7.41
CA ILE A 119 17.91 -24.28 6.75
C ILE A 119 17.54 -24.83 5.37
N PRO A 120 16.24 -25.08 5.09
CA PRO A 120 15.82 -25.66 3.82
C PRO A 120 16.02 -24.66 2.69
N GLY A 121 16.65 -25.09 1.59
CA GLY A 121 16.91 -24.20 0.46
C GLY A 121 18.15 -24.57 -0.34
N THR A 122 18.43 -23.75 -1.34
CA THR A 122 19.71 -23.76 -2.06
C THR A 122 20.53 -22.54 -1.69
N ALA A 123 21.85 -22.61 -1.91
CA ALA A 123 22.79 -21.55 -1.52
C ALA A 123 22.44 -20.18 -2.13
N GLY A 124 21.93 -20.13 -3.36
CA GLY A 124 21.55 -18.86 -4.02
C GLY A 124 20.35 -18.17 -3.39
N ALA A 125 19.51 -18.89 -2.64
CA ALA A 125 18.36 -18.29 -1.96
C ALA A 125 18.75 -17.55 -0.67
N THR A 126 19.92 -17.86 -0.10
CA THR A 126 20.32 -17.35 1.21
C THR A 126 20.56 -15.82 1.26
N PRO A 127 21.17 -15.16 0.25
CA PRO A 127 21.26 -13.69 0.22
C PRO A 127 19.93 -12.99 -0.14
N VAL A 128 18.94 -13.69 -0.70
CA VAL A 128 17.64 -13.06 -1.06
C VAL A 128 16.88 -12.58 0.17
N GLN A 129 16.99 -13.31 1.29
CA GLN A 129 16.34 -12.93 2.54
C GLN A 129 17.35 -12.59 3.65
N ASN A 130 18.66 -12.54 3.38
CA ASN A 130 19.68 -12.51 4.44
C ASN A 130 19.37 -13.56 5.52
N VAL A 131 19.38 -14.84 5.12
CA VAL A 131 19.05 -15.96 5.99
C VAL A 131 19.89 -15.92 7.27
N GLY A 132 19.27 -16.22 8.41
CA GLY A 132 19.96 -16.24 9.70
C GLY A 132 19.35 -17.24 10.68
N ALA A 133 20.19 -17.76 11.57
CA ALA A 133 19.82 -18.65 12.66
C ALA A 133 20.87 -18.60 13.78
N TYR A 134 20.39 -18.71 15.02
CA TYR A 134 21.24 -18.78 16.23
C TYR A 134 22.39 -17.76 16.27
N GLY A 135 22.08 -16.50 15.96
CA GLY A 135 23.03 -15.39 16.06
C GLY A 135 23.98 -15.20 14.88
N GLN A 136 23.90 -16.04 13.85
CA GLN A 136 24.62 -15.85 12.59
C GLN A 136 23.65 -15.51 11.45
N GLU A 137 24.09 -14.67 10.52
CA GLU A 137 23.40 -14.32 9.28
C GLU A 137 24.33 -14.46 8.08
N ILE A 138 23.77 -14.67 6.89
CA ILE A 138 24.56 -14.73 5.65
C ILE A 138 25.39 -13.48 5.43
N ARG A 139 24.87 -12.30 5.78
CA ARG A 139 25.63 -11.05 5.66
C ARG A 139 26.94 -11.06 6.45
N ASP A 140 27.09 -11.91 7.46
CA ASP A 140 28.29 -11.93 8.29
C ASP A 140 29.49 -12.53 7.53
N THR A 141 29.22 -13.42 6.58
CA THR A 141 30.25 -14.12 5.78
C THR A 141 30.19 -13.82 4.29
N LEU A 142 29.10 -13.27 3.76
CA LEU A 142 28.99 -12.97 2.33
C LEU A 142 30.03 -11.94 1.87
N VAL A 143 30.72 -12.24 0.78
CA VAL A 143 31.64 -11.32 0.09
C VAL A 143 30.95 -10.76 -1.16
N SER A 144 30.38 -11.65 -1.98
CA SER A 144 29.74 -11.26 -3.23
C SER A 144 28.71 -12.28 -3.71
N VAL A 145 27.83 -11.79 -4.58
CA VAL A 145 26.83 -12.56 -5.33
C VAL A 145 27.16 -12.42 -6.80
N GLU A 146 27.32 -13.54 -7.50
CA GLU A 146 27.32 -13.56 -8.95
C GLU A 146 25.89 -13.79 -9.43
N ALA A 147 25.41 -12.98 -10.35
CA ALA A 147 24.05 -13.09 -10.87
C ALA A 147 24.00 -12.79 -12.37
N TYR A 148 23.07 -13.44 -13.07
CA TYR A 148 22.63 -12.98 -14.38
C TYR A 148 21.67 -11.81 -14.19
N ASP A 149 22.02 -10.66 -14.75
CA ASP A 149 21.16 -9.48 -14.78
C ASP A 149 20.20 -9.60 -15.98
N ASN A 150 18.92 -9.86 -15.68
CA ASN A 150 17.89 -10.05 -16.70
C ASN A 150 17.60 -8.77 -17.49
N GLU A 151 18.04 -7.59 -17.04
CA GLU A 151 17.90 -6.36 -17.82
C GLU A 151 19.04 -6.22 -18.83
N SER A 152 20.29 -6.25 -18.38
CA SER A 152 21.46 -6.09 -19.26
C SER A 152 21.78 -7.33 -20.10
N GLY A 153 21.36 -8.51 -19.65
CA GLY A 153 21.65 -9.79 -20.30
C GLY A 153 23.04 -10.35 -20.02
N GLU A 154 23.75 -9.78 -19.04
CA GLU A 154 25.13 -10.09 -18.69
C GLU A 154 25.27 -10.69 -17.28
N ILE A 155 26.39 -11.37 -17.04
CA ILE A 155 26.75 -11.83 -15.70
C ILE A 155 27.42 -10.68 -14.94
N VAL A 156 26.89 -10.36 -13.76
CA VAL A 156 27.39 -9.30 -12.88
C VAL A 156 27.84 -9.88 -11.54
N ILE A 157 28.81 -9.22 -10.92
CA ILE A 157 29.24 -9.48 -9.53
C ILE A 157 28.75 -8.32 -8.68
N ILE A 158 27.96 -8.63 -7.65
CA ILE A 158 27.42 -7.67 -6.70
C ILE A 158 28.10 -7.94 -5.36
N ASN A 159 28.96 -7.03 -4.91
CA ASN A 159 29.60 -7.13 -3.60
C ASN A 159 28.57 -6.97 -2.47
N LYS A 160 28.88 -7.51 -1.29
CA LYS A 160 28.02 -7.48 -0.10
C LYS A 160 27.47 -6.08 0.20
N GLU A 161 28.30 -5.04 0.10
CA GLU A 161 27.92 -3.64 0.38
C GLU A 161 26.79 -3.18 -0.55
N ASN A 162 26.78 -3.70 -1.77
CA ASN A 162 25.78 -3.41 -2.77
C ASN A 162 24.60 -4.39 -2.75
N CYS A 163 24.53 -5.34 -1.80
CA CYS A 163 23.40 -6.27 -1.68
C CYS A 163 22.26 -5.72 -0.80
N GLU A 164 22.48 -4.62 -0.08
CA GLU A 164 21.52 -3.98 0.84
C GLU A 164 20.94 -4.95 1.90
N LEU A 165 21.77 -5.84 2.44
CA LEU A 165 21.34 -6.87 3.39
C LEU A 165 20.94 -6.26 4.74
N SER A 166 19.72 -6.55 5.19
CA SER A 166 19.24 -6.25 6.54
C SER A 166 18.33 -7.38 7.04
N TYR A 167 17.66 -7.20 8.18
CA TYR A 167 16.88 -8.27 8.79
C TYR A 167 15.78 -8.79 7.84
N ARG A 168 15.88 -10.05 7.42
CA ARG A 168 14.93 -10.73 6.51
C ARG A 168 14.70 -10.02 5.16
N THR A 169 15.61 -9.17 4.69
CA THR A 169 15.46 -8.43 3.42
C THR A 169 16.79 -8.09 2.74
N SER A 170 16.74 -7.82 1.43
CA SER A 170 17.85 -7.42 0.57
C SER A 170 17.33 -6.73 -0.69
N ARG A 171 18.21 -6.12 -1.49
CA ARG A 171 17.83 -5.50 -2.78
C ARG A 171 17.14 -6.47 -3.74
N PHE A 172 17.51 -7.75 -3.67
CA PHE A 172 16.95 -8.82 -4.51
C PHE A 172 15.46 -9.08 -4.21
N LYS A 173 15.02 -8.74 -2.99
CA LYS A 173 13.63 -8.88 -2.53
C LYS A 173 12.83 -7.57 -2.70
N THR A 174 13.50 -6.42 -2.77
CA THR A 174 12.90 -5.08 -2.79
C THR A 174 12.99 -4.44 -4.18
N VAL A 175 13.96 -3.54 -4.38
CA VAL A 175 14.07 -2.63 -5.53
C VAL A 175 14.39 -3.36 -6.84
N ASP A 176 15.15 -4.46 -6.79
CA ASP A 176 15.57 -5.24 -7.96
C ASP A 176 14.84 -6.59 -8.06
N ARG A 177 13.63 -6.68 -7.48
CA ARG A 177 12.85 -7.91 -7.49
C ARG A 177 12.58 -8.38 -8.92
N GLY A 178 13.07 -9.57 -9.25
CA GLY A 178 12.88 -10.21 -10.56
C GLY A 178 13.95 -9.86 -11.60
N ARG A 179 14.92 -8.99 -11.26
CA ARG A 179 16.01 -8.60 -12.15
C ARG A 179 17.19 -9.56 -12.09
N PHE A 180 17.72 -9.84 -10.89
CA PHE A 180 18.93 -10.64 -10.73
C PHE A 180 18.64 -12.11 -10.46
N TYR A 181 19.21 -13.00 -11.28
CA TYR A 181 19.16 -14.44 -11.11
C TYR A 181 20.51 -14.95 -10.61
N ILE A 182 20.57 -15.23 -9.30
CA ILE A 182 21.82 -15.57 -8.59
C ILE A 182 22.36 -16.92 -9.09
N THR A 183 23.61 -16.92 -9.55
CA THR A 183 24.31 -18.11 -10.07
C THR A 183 25.36 -18.64 -9.08
N MET A 184 25.98 -17.78 -8.28
CA MET A 184 26.97 -18.15 -7.27
C MET A 184 26.93 -17.21 -6.06
N ILE A 185 27.37 -17.70 -4.91
CA ILE A 185 27.72 -16.86 -3.75
C ILE A 185 29.19 -17.10 -3.37
N THR A 186 29.85 -16.06 -2.88
CA THR A 186 31.20 -16.16 -2.31
C THR A 186 31.13 -15.81 -0.83
N LEU A 187 31.60 -16.73 0.01
CA LEU A 187 31.63 -16.58 1.47
C LEU A 187 33.08 -16.48 1.95
N GLN A 188 33.33 -15.66 2.96
CA GLN A 188 34.60 -15.60 3.68
C GLN A 188 34.42 -16.33 5.02
N LEU A 189 35.08 -17.48 5.15
CA LEU A 189 35.05 -18.34 6.34
C LEU A 189 36.42 -18.36 7.00
N ARG A 190 36.46 -18.86 8.24
CA ARG A 190 37.69 -18.95 9.02
C ARG A 190 38.01 -20.40 9.41
N ARG A 191 39.24 -20.86 9.18
CA ARG A 191 39.77 -22.11 9.74
C ARG A 191 40.01 -21.96 11.24
N GLY A 192 39.42 -22.86 12.02
CA GLY A 192 39.54 -22.90 13.47
C GLY A 192 38.20 -22.73 14.19
N ASP A 193 38.24 -22.95 15.50
CA ASP A 193 37.06 -23.16 16.33
C ASP A 193 36.20 -21.89 16.54
N PRO A 194 34.86 -22.01 16.55
CA PRO A 194 33.96 -20.93 16.96
C PRO A 194 34.27 -20.41 18.37
N VAL A 195 34.05 -19.10 18.58
CA VAL A 195 34.39 -18.42 19.85
C VAL A 195 33.12 -17.96 20.54
N GLN A 196 33.10 -18.09 21.87
CA GLN A 196 32.02 -17.58 22.73
C GLN A 196 31.96 -16.04 22.76
N PRO A 197 30.80 -15.45 23.12
CA PRO A 197 29.56 -16.11 23.54
C PRO A 197 28.73 -16.65 22.37
N PHE A 198 28.13 -17.83 22.54
CA PHE A 198 27.18 -18.37 21.56
C PHE A 198 25.77 -17.86 21.83
N TYR A 199 24.89 -17.99 20.82
CA TYR A 199 23.48 -17.69 21.00
C TYR A 199 22.89 -18.52 22.16
N PRO A 200 22.02 -17.94 23.02
CA PRO A 200 21.64 -18.56 24.29
C PRO A 200 21.17 -20.02 24.21
N ALA A 201 20.38 -20.36 23.17
CA ALA A 201 19.92 -21.74 22.98
C ALA A 201 21.08 -22.73 22.73
N VAL A 202 22.09 -22.31 21.97
CA VAL A 202 23.29 -23.13 21.70
C VAL A 202 24.16 -23.16 22.94
N GLN A 203 24.36 -22.03 23.61
CA GLN A 203 25.13 -21.94 24.85
C GLN A 203 24.56 -22.86 25.95
N ASN A 204 23.24 -22.85 26.13
CA ASN A 204 22.55 -23.70 27.10
C ASN A 204 22.66 -25.17 26.72
N TYR A 205 22.45 -25.53 25.45
CA TYR A 205 22.62 -26.90 24.99
C TYR A 205 24.04 -27.42 25.28
N LEU A 206 25.07 -26.62 24.97
CA LEU A 206 26.46 -27.00 25.22
C LEU A 206 26.72 -27.21 26.72
N ALA A 207 26.20 -26.33 27.58
CA ALA A 207 26.32 -26.44 29.03
C ALA A 207 25.59 -27.68 29.57
N ASP A 208 24.35 -27.90 29.15
CA ASP A 208 23.50 -29.03 29.58
C ASP A 208 24.11 -30.40 29.20
N HIS A 209 24.87 -30.44 28.10
CA HIS A 209 25.54 -31.65 27.62
C HIS A 209 27.02 -31.74 28.04
N GLY A 210 27.51 -30.81 28.88
CA GLY A 210 28.89 -30.82 29.38
C GLY A 210 29.96 -30.61 28.30
N ILE A 211 29.59 -29.97 27.18
CA ILE A 211 30.46 -29.76 26.03
C ILE A 211 31.34 -28.53 26.28
N VAL A 212 32.65 -28.75 26.35
CA VAL A 212 33.66 -27.69 26.60
C VAL A 212 34.59 -27.42 25.41
N ASN A 213 34.54 -28.27 24.37
CA ASN A 213 35.31 -28.10 23.14
C ASN A 213 34.40 -27.72 21.97
N PHE A 214 34.52 -26.47 21.51
CA PHE A 214 33.62 -25.88 20.53
C PHE A 214 34.19 -25.95 19.13
N THR A 215 34.20 -27.13 18.51
CA THR A 215 34.57 -27.26 17.09
C THR A 215 33.40 -26.82 16.19
N PRO A 216 33.64 -26.48 14.90
CA PRO A 216 32.53 -26.20 13.97
C PRO A 216 31.52 -27.35 13.91
N GLN A 217 32.01 -28.60 14.01
CA GLN A 217 31.18 -29.80 14.03
C GLN A 217 30.31 -29.84 15.29
N THR A 218 30.89 -29.59 16.46
CA THR A 218 30.17 -29.54 17.74
C THR A 218 29.02 -28.53 17.71
N ILE A 219 29.26 -27.33 17.16
CA ILE A 219 28.22 -26.30 17.05
C ILE A 219 27.14 -26.70 16.04
N ARG A 220 27.53 -27.27 14.89
CA ARG A 220 26.59 -27.79 13.90
C ARG A 220 25.69 -28.87 14.50
N ASP A 221 26.25 -29.82 15.24
CA ASP A 221 25.51 -30.92 15.87
C ASP A 221 24.51 -30.38 16.91
N ALA A 222 24.94 -29.45 17.77
CA ALA A 222 24.04 -28.77 18.70
C ALA A 222 22.89 -28.05 17.97
N VAL A 223 23.19 -27.35 16.88
CA VAL A 223 22.19 -26.63 16.07
C VAL A 223 21.22 -27.61 15.41
N ILE A 224 21.70 -28.74 14.89
CA ILE A 224 20.88 -29.81 14.31
C ILE A 224 19.88 -30.31 15.35
N ASP A 225 20.37 -30.70 16.53
CA ASP A 225 19.55 -31.24 17.61
C ASP A 225 18.49 -30.23 18.07
N ILE A 226 18.88 -28.97 18.29
CA ILE A 226 17.94 -27.91 18.70
C ILE A 226 16.87 -27.70 17.61
N ARG A 227 17.24 -27.77 16.33
CA ARG A 227 16.29 -27.55 15.22
C ARG A 227 15.36 -28.74 15.03
N GLN A 228 15.87 -29.97 15.04
CA GLN A 228 15.06 -31.18 14.92
C GLN A 228 14.10 -31.36 16.09
N ALA A 229 14.48 -30.88 17.29
CA ALA A 229 13.58 -30.85 18.43
C ALA A 229 12.41 -29.85 18.26
N LYS A 230 12.51 -28.87 17.35
CA LYS A 230 11.55 -27.77 17.19
C LYS A 230 10.76 -27.78 15.89
N LEU A 231 11.30 -28.36 14.82
CA LEU A 231 10.76 -28.27 13.48
C LEU A 231 10.75 -29.66 12.84
N PRO A 232 9.62 -30.09 12.25
CA PRO A 232 9.59 -31.34 11.50
C PRO A 232 10.35 -31.20 10.18
N ASP A 233 10.90 -32.32 9.69
CA ASP A 233 11.59 -32.37 8.41
C ASP A 233 10.60 -32.05 7.25
N PRO A 234 10.86 -31.01 6.43
CA PRO A 234 10.06 -30.67 5.24
C PRO A 234 9.90 -31.80 4.22
N VAL A 235 10.81 -32.78 4.22
CA VAL A 235 10.72 -33.97 3.37
C VAL A 235 9.60 -34.89 3.85
N LEU A 236 9.39 -34.99 5.16
CA LEU A 236 8.38 -35.85 5.77
C LEU A 236 7.04 -35.14 5.92
N VAL A 237 7.08 -33.88 6.36
CA VAL A 237 5.89 -33.06 6.64
C VAL A 237 5.98 -31.77 5.84
N PRO A 238 5.03 -31.47 4.94
CA PRO A 238 5.06 -30.23 4.17
C PRO A 238 5.12 -28.99 5.08
N ASN A 239 6.25 -28.27 5.05
CA ASN A 239 6.49 -27.08 5.84
C ASN A 239 7.60 -26.21 5.22
N CYS A 240 7.77 -24.98 5.70
CA CYS A 240 8.81 -24.05 5.23
C CYS A 240 9.88 -23.72 6.29
N GLY A 241 9.97 -24.54 7.33
CA GLY A 241 10.80 -24.29 8.52
C GLY A 241 10.29 -23.09 9.32
N SER A 242 11.20 -22.30 9.87
CA SER A 242 10.86 -21.10 10.65
C SER A 242 10.55 -19.90 9.73
N PHE A 243 9.27 -19.64 9.52
CA PHE A 243 8.79 -18.59 8.62
C PHE A 243 8.40 -17.27 9.31
N PHE A 244 8.17 -17.28 10.63
CA PHE A 244 7.82 -16.06 11.36
C PHE A 244 9.00 -15.07 11.39
N ALA A 245 8.71 -13.80 11.11
CA ALA A 245 9.65 -12.72 11.40
C ALA A 245 9.50 -12.33 12.86
N ASN A 246 10.60 -11.96 13.48
CA ASN A 246 10.60 -11.47 14.84
C ASN A 246 10.13 -10.02 14.83
N PRO A 247 9.12 -9.66 15.65
CA PRO A 247 8.74 -8.27 15.79
C PRO A 247 9.92 -7.42 16.22
N ILE A 248 10.05 -6.28 15.56
CA ILE A 248 10.89 -5.18 15.98
C ILE A 248 9.96 -4.08 16.47
N ILE A 249 10.15 -3.68 17.73
CA ILE A 249 9.35 -2.68 18.44
C ILE A 249 10.23 -1.59 19.02
N GLU A 250 9.62 -0.47 19.42
CA GLU A 250 10.32 0.61 20.13
C GLU A 250 10.73 0.18 21.55
N GLU A 251 11.81 0.75 22.07
CA GLU A 251 12.35 0.46 23.40
C GLU A 251 11.35 0.78 24.53
N THR A 252 10.52 1.79 24.33
CA THR A 252 9.44 2.16 25.27
C THR A 252 8.39 1.06 25.39
N GLU A 253 8.00 0.44 24.26
CA GLU A 253 7.05 -0.67 24.24
C GLU A 253 7.70 -1.95 24.79
N TYR A 254 8.98 -2.17 24.50
CA TYR A 254 9.75 -3.26 25.11
C TYR A 254 9.82 -3.13 26.64
N THR A 255 10.10 -1.95 27.17
CA THR A 255 10.18 -1.72 28.62
C THR A 255 8.83 -2.05 29.29
N ARG A 256 7.71 -1.69 28.65
CA ARG A 256 6.37 -2.04 29.11
C ARG A 256 6.17 -3.55 29.19
N LEU A 257 6.59 -4.29 28.15
CA LEU A 257 6.49 -5.75 28.10
C LEU A 257 7.43 -6.43 29.08
N GLN A 258 8.63 -5.88 29.29
CA GLN A 258 9.63 -6.42 30.21
C GLN A 258 9.15 -6.36 31.67
N VAL A 259 8.36 -5.34 32.05
CA VAL A 259 7.74 -5.27 33.38
C VAL A 259 6.75 -6.42 33.59
N ALA A 260 5.95 -6.76 32.58
CA ALA A 260 4.98 -7.85 32.65
C ALA A 260 5.62 -9.24 32.46
N HIS A 261 6.69 -9.32 31.68
CA HIS A 261 7.42 -10.56 31.36
C HIS A 261 8.93 -10.36 31.56
N PRO A 262 9.44 -10.47 32.80
CA PRO A 262 10.84 -10.21 33.13
C PRO A 262 11.85 -11.09 32.37
N ASN A 263 11.40 -12.26 31.92
CA ASN A 263 12.22 -13.24 31.19
C ASN A 263 12.10 -13.11 29.66
N LEU A 264 11.46 -12.06 29.14
CA LEU A 264 11.27 -11.84 27.70
C LEU A 264 12.61 -11.76 26.96
N PRO A 265 12.92 -12.74 26.08
CA PRO A 265 14.16 -12.69 25.30
C PRO A 265 14.11 -11.51 24.32
N ASN A 266 15.22 -10.81 24.16
CA ASN A 266 15.28 -9.60 23.36
C ASN A 266 16.67 -9.37 22.76
N TRP A 267 16.71 -8.59 21.67
CA TRP A 267 17.95 -8.12 21.06
C TRP A 267 17.80 -6.69 20.58
N LEU A 268 18.71 -5.80 20.97
CA LEU A 268 18.76 -4.44 20.44
C LEU A 268 19.11 -4.47 18.94
N VAL A 269 18.37 -3.71 18.14
CA VAL A 269 18.56 -3.62 16.67
C VAL A 269 19.05 -2.24 16.22
N GLY A 270 19.36 -1.34 17.17
CA GLY A 270 19.81 0.04 16.94
C GLY A 270 18.64 1.04 16.94
N GLU A 271 18.94 2.34 17.06
CA GLU A 271 17.96 3.45 17.02
C GLU A 271 16.81 3.34 18.04
N GLY A 272 17.07 2.81 19.24
CA GLY A 272 16.02 2.64 20.26
C GLY A 272 14.99 1.56 19.91
N ARG A 273 15.33 0.58 19.06
CA ARG A 273 14.46 -0.53 18.69
C ARG A 273 14.95 -1.87 19.24
N VAL A 274 13.99 -2.72 19.60
CA VAL A 274 14.19 -4.02 20.24
C VAL A 274 13.47 -5.12 19.45
N LYS A 275 14.20 -6.18 19.11
CA LYS A 275 13.70 -7.37 18.43
C LYS A 275 13.28 -8.42 19.47
N ILE A 276 12.06 -8.93 19.35
CA ILE A 276 11.48 -9.95 20.23
C ILE A 276 11.25 -11.24 19.43
N PRO A 277 11.53 -12.44 19.96
CA PRO A 277 11.33 -13.67 19.22
C PRO A 277 9.84 -14.01 19.06
N ALA A 278 9.38 -14.13 17.81
CA ALA A 278 7.99 -14.51 17.51
C ALA A 278 7.63 -15.90 18.07
N ALA A 279 8.60 -16.83 18.08
CA ALA A 279 8.39 -18.16 18.66
C ALA A 279 8.07 -18.09 20.16
N TRP A 280 8.72 -17.20 20.91
CA TRP A 280 8.42 -16.99 22.33
C TRP A 280 7.02 -16.38 22.51
N LEU A 281 6.65 -15.41 21.66
CA LEU A 281 5.30 -14.85 21.68
C LEU A 281 4.23 -15.91 21.42
N ILE A 282 4.44 -16.81 20.46
CA ILE A 282 3.54 -17.93 20.14
C ILE A 282 3.37 -18.86 21.35
N GLU A 283 4.46 -19.14 22.08
CA GLU A 283 4.40 -19.97 23.28
C GLU A 283 3.63 -19.29 24.42
N GLU A 284 3.90 -18.01 24.70
CA GLU A 284 3.26 -17.26 25.80
C GLU A 284 1.76 -17.05 25.60
N VAL A 285 1.29 -16.98 24.36
CA VAL A 285 -0.15 -16.90 24.04
C VAL A 285 -0.82 -18.27 23.97
N GLY A 286 -0.11 -19.34 24.39
CA GLY A 286 -0.65 -20.69 24.47
C GLY A 286 -0.87 -21.39 23.13
N LEU A 287 -0.19 -20.94 22.07
CA LEU A 287 -0.23 -21.55 20.74
C LEU A 287 0.97 -22.46 20.47
N LYS A 288 1.60 -22.98 21.51
CA LYS A 288 2.54 -24.10 21.37
C LYS A 288 1.74 -25.39 21.10
N ASP A 289 2.21 -26.24 20.18
CA ASP A 289 1.53 -27.52 19.83
C ASP A 289 0.08 -27.36 19.35
N PHE A 290 -0.26 -26.22 18.77
CA PHE A 290 -1.59 -25.92 18.28
C PHE A 290 -1.81 -26.50 16.88
N HIS A 291 -2.88 -27.27 16.69
CA HIS A 291 -3.23 -27.86 15.41
C HIS A 291 -4.67 -27.48 15.01
N ASP A 292 -4.80 -26.73 13.92
CA ASP A 292 -6.06 -26.46 13.24
C ASP A 292 -6.21 -27.42 12.06
N ARG A 293 -7.11 -28.39 12.21
CA ARG A 293 -7.38 -29.43 11.21
C ARG A 293 -8.19 -28.93 10.03
N GLU A 294 -8.99 -27.89 10.19
CA GLU A 294 -9.86 -27.35 9.15
C GLU A 294 -9.05 -26.49 8.17
N MET A 295 -8.07 -25.76 8.70
CA MET A 295 -7.19 -24.86 7.95
C MET A 295 -5.82 -25.47 7.63
N GLY A 296 -5.55 -26.68 8.13
CA GLY A 296 -4.27 -27.39 7.95
C GLY A 296 -3.07 -26.70 8.61
N VAL A 297 -3.28 -25.91 9.68
CA VAL A 297 -2.23 -25.16 10.38
C VAL A 297 -1.74 -25.95 11.58
N ALA A 298 -0.42 -26.01 11.78
CA ALA A 298 0.18 -26.63 12.95
C ALA A 298 1.34 -25.79 13.48
N THR A 299 1.39 -25.53 14.78
CA THR A 299 2.60 -25.17 15.51
C THR A 299 3.14 -26.42 16.20
N TRP A 300 4.45 -26.62 16.18
CA TRP A 300 5.09 -27.85 16.62
C TRP A 300 5.79 -27.61 17.95
N GLY A 301 5.63 -28.50 18.91
CA GLY A 301 6.28 -28.41 20.20
C GLY A 301 7.57 -29.19 20.31
N CYS A 302 8.30 -28.80 21.34
CA CYS A 302 9.54 -29.44 21.74
C CYS A 302 9.25 -30.77 22.45
N LYS A 303 9.21 -31.87 21.69
CA LYS A 303 9.29 -33.32 22.04
C LYS A 303 8.04 -34.15 21.68
N GLY A 304 8.21 -35.09 20.75
CA GLY A 304 7.64 -36.44 20.90
C GLY A 304 6.49 -36.88 19.99
N THR A 305 5.96 -36.05 19.10
CA THR A 305 4.94 -36.50 18.13
C THR A 305 5.63 -37.19 16.94
N LYS A 306 5.56 -38.53 16.90
CA LYS A 306 6.07 -39.32 15.78
C LYS A 306 5.20 -39.08 14.55
N ALA A 307 5.84 -38.84 13.40
CA ALA A 307 5.18 -38.67 12.10
C ALA A 307 4.29 -39.87 11.68
N GLU A 308 4.44 -41.01 12.35
CA GLU A 308 3.73 -42.28 12.12
C GLU A 308 2.22 -42.22 12.46
N GLU A 309 1.75 -41.22 13.23
CA GLU A 309 0.32 -41.07 13.56
C GLU A 309 -0.53 -40.41 12.45
N PHE A 310 0.11 -39.91 11.39
CA PHE A 310 -0.57 -39.22 10.28
C PHE A 310 -0.65 -40.13 9.05
N GLY A 311 -1.70 -40.96 8.99
CA GLY A 311 -2.03 -41.73 7.79
C GLY A 311 -2.39 -40.83 6.59
N PRO A 312 -2.32 -41.32 5.33
CA PRO A 312 -2.45 -40.52 4.12
C PRO A 312 -3.85 -39.93 3.83
N ASN A 313 -4.85 -40.20 4.68
CA ASN A 313 -6.22 -39.65 4.57
C ASN A 313 -6.84 -39.51 5.98
N PRO A 314 -7.34 -38.33 6.42
CA PRO A 314 -7.94 -38.19 7.74
C PRO A 314 -9.44 -38.62 7.78
N PRO A 315 -9.96 -39.20 8.88
CA PRO A 315 -11.34 -39.66 8.99
C PRO A 315 -12.36 -38.52 9.24
N ALA A 316 -13.60 -38.72 8.79
CA ALA A 316 -14.69 -37.75 8.76
C ALA A 316 -15.35 -37.37 10.11
N SER A 317 -14.77 -37.67 11.27
CA SER A 317 -15.42 -37.40 12.57
C SER A 317 -14.45 -37.01 13.68
N TRP A 318 -14.11 -35.72 13.77
CA TRP A 318 -13.33 -35.21 14.92
C TRP A 318 -13.82 -33.81 15.31
N LYS A 319 -14.42 -33.69 16.51
CA LYS A 319 -14.81 -32.42 17.17
C LYS A 319 -13.66 -31.95 18.08
N ILE A 320 -13.40 -30.63 18.13
CA ILE A 320 -12.40 -30.02 19.02
C ILE A 320 -13.09 -29.38 20.24
N SER A 321 -12.58 -29.68 21.43
CA SER A 321 -12.80 -28.97 22.70
C SER A 321 -11.72 -27.90 22.91
N ARG A 322 -12.10 -26.68 23.31
CA ARG A 322 -11.21 -25.52 23.52
C ARG A 322 -10.23 -25.75 24.69
N PRO A 323 -8.93 -25.42 24.55
CA PRO A 323 -8.03 -25.31 25.70
C PRO A 323 -8.33 -24.01 26.48
N SER A 324 -8.22 -24.07 27.80
CA SER A 324 -8.32 -22.92 28.70
C SER A 324 -7.01 -22.11 28.67
N LEU A 325 -7.04 -20.89 28.12
CA LEU A 325 -5.91 -19.96 28.08
C LEU A 325 -5.82 -19.16 29.40
N LEU A 326 -4.59 -18.91 29.88
CA LEU A 326 -4.30 -18.22 31.15
C LEU A 326 -4.72 -16.73 31.12
N PRO A 327 -5.16 -16.15 32.25
CA PRO A 327 -5.50 -14.73 32.33
C PRO A 327 -4.22 -13.87 32.37
N GLY A 328 -3.97 -13.07 31.33
CA GLY A 328 -2.85 -12.10 31.28
C GLY A 328 -2.28 -11.76 29.90
N SER A 329 -2.76 -12.37 28.81
CA SER A 329 -2.07 -12.47 27.52
C SER A 329 -2.42 -11.41 26.45
N SER A 330 -3.11 -10.30 26.74
CA SER A 330 -3.66 -9.44 25.66
C SER A 330 -2.59 -8.73 24.81
N ALA A 331 -1.53 -8.18 25.42
CA ALA A 331 -0.48 -7.45 24.70
C ALA A 331 0.35 -8.35 23.77
N LEU A 332 0.78 -9.53 24.25
CA LEU A 332 1.55 -10.49 23.44
C LEU A 332 0.72 -11.06 22.28
N THR A 333 -0.58 -11.29 22.53
CA THR A 333 -1.55 -11.73 21.51
C THR A 333 -1.71 -10.70 20.41
N VAL A 334 -1.84 -9.42 20.77
CA VAL A 334 -1.95 -8.30 19.82
C VAL A 334 -0.67 -8.16 19.01
N MET A 335 0.50 -8.17 19.65
CA MET A 335 1.79 -8.07 18.96
C MET A 335 2.03 -9.22 17.98
N LEU A 336 1.73 -10.45 18.39
CA LEU A 336 1.84 -11.61 17.52
C LEU A 336 0.86 -11.49 16.34
N ALA A 337 -0.39 -11.11 16.59
CA ALA A 337 -1.38 -10.91 15.53
C ALA A 337 -1.00 -9.78 14.55
N GLU A 338 -0.32 -8.73 15.00
CA GLU A 338 0.17 -7.64 14.17
C GLU A 338 1.37 -8.05 13.32
N GLU A 339 2.35 -8.76 13.90
CA GLU A 339 3.51 -9.27 13.16
C GLU A 339 3.10 -10.27 12.08
N LEU A 340 2.14 -11.15 12.37
CA LEU A 340 1.55 -12.08 11.41
C LEU A 340 0.88 -11.36 10.22
N ARG A 341 0.50 -10.09 10.37
CA ARG A 341 -0.17 -9.30 9.32
C ARG A 341 0.75 -8.33 8.55
N ARG A 342 2.05 -8.25 8.88
CA ARG A 342 2.96 -7.27 8.27
C ARG A 342 3.18 -7.49 6.75
N PRO A 343 3.30 -6.42 5.94
CA PRO A 343 3.53 -6.52 4.50
C PRO A 343 4.93 -7.09 4.22
N GLY A 344 4.97 -8.36 3.82
CA GLY A 344 6.20 -9.15 3.66
C GLY A 344 5.94 -10.63 3.86
N HIS A 345 4.87 -10.95 4.58
CA HIS A 345 4.37 -12.30 4.87
C HIS A 345 3.13 -12.67 4.04
N ARG A 346 2.85 -11.90 2.97
CA ARG A 346 1.63 -11.92 2.12
C ARG A 346 1.37 -13.23 1.34
N ALA A 347 1.98 -14.35 1.69
CA ALA A 347 1.87 -15.60 0.96
C ALA A 347 1.13 -16.74 1.68
N HIS A 348 0.57 -16.58 2.89
CA HIS A 348 0.16 -17.75 3.66
C HIS A 348 -1.25 -17.65 4.28
N ALA A 349 -2.19 -18.48 3.80
CA ALA A 349 -3.50 -18.69 4.41
C ALA A 349 -3.41 -19.13 5.88
N GLN A 350 -2.37 -19.90 6.23
CA GLN A 350 -2.11 -20.38 7.59
C GLN A 350 -1.78 -19.26 8.58
N VAL A 351 -1.20 -18.15 8.11
CA VAL A 351 -0.80 -17.00 8.94
C VAL A 351 -1.99 -16.12 9.28
N ALA A 352 -2.92 -15.96 8.32
CA ALA A 352 -4.18 -15.28 8.55
C ALA A 352 -5.03 -16.01 9.59
N VAL A 353 -5.10 -17.34 9.50
CA VAL A 353 -5.86 -18.19 10.43
C VAL A 353 -5.36 -18.09 11.87
N VAL A 354 -4.04 -18.14 12.11
CA VAL A 354 -3.48 -17.98 13.46
C VAL A 354 -3.75 -16.58 14.01
N ALA A 355 -3.58 -15.54 13.18
CA ALA A 355 -3.85 -14.16 13.57
C ALA A 355 -5.34 -13.92 13.89
N ASP A 356 -6.25 -14.56 13.15
CA ASP A 356 -7.70 -14.45 13.35
C ASP A 356 -8.16 -15.28 14.56
N TYR A 357 -7.59 -16.47 14.77
CA TYR A 357 -7.83 -17.32 15.94
C TYR A 357 -7.40 -16.64 17.26
N LEU A 358 -6.21 -16.03 17.29
CA LEU A 358 -5.69 -15.29 18.45
C LEU A 358 -6.60 -14.15 18.89
N ARG A 359 -7.22 -13.45 17.93
CA ARG A 359 -8.19 -12.38 18.22
C ARG A 359 -9.53 -12.91 18.72
N LEU A 360 -9.98 -14.07 18.25
CA LEU A 360 -11.22 -14.69 18.69
C LEU A 360 -11.13 -15.28 20.11
N ALA A 361 -9.93 -15.71 20.52
CA ALA A 361 -9.69 -16.30 21.84
C ALA A 361 -9.56 -15.27 22.98
N HIS A 362 -9.16 -14.02 22.68
CA HIS A 362 -8.98 -12.94 23.66
C HIS A 362 -9.73 -11.65 23.26
N PRO A 363 -11.06 -11.59 23.45
CA PRO A 363 -11.78 -10.33 23.40
C PRO A 363 -11.35 -9.46 24.59
N GLU A 364 -10.69 -8.32 24.33
CA GLU A 364 -10.14 -7.48 25.40
C GLU A 364 -11.21 -6.97 26.40
N PRO A 365 -10.94 -6.99 27.71
CA PRO A 365 -11.65 -6.16 28.68
C PRO A 365 -11.10 -4.72 28.64
N GLY A 366 -11.99 -3.73 28.51
CA GLY A 366 -11.64 -2.32 28.34
C GLY A 366 -10.79 -1.75 29.49
N PRO A 367 -9.97 -0.72 29.23
CA PRO A 367 -9.08 -0.20 30.26
C PRO A 367 -9.79 0.75 31.22
N PHE A 368 -9.44 0.60 32.50
CA PHE A 368 -9.80 1.45 33.62
C PHE A 368 -9.29 2.89 33.45
N VAL A 369 -10.10 3.82 33.95
CA VAL A 369 -9.87 5.27 33.96
C VAL A 369 -8.91 5.66 35.11
N HIS A 370 -7.91 6.49 34.81
CA HIS A 370 -7.32 7.39 35.79
C HIS A 370 -7.30 8.82 35.23
N HIS A 371 -8.04 9.70 35.90
CA HIS A 371 -7.99 11.16 35.74
C HIS A 371 -6.71 11.72 36.35
N THR A 372 -6.04 12.63 35.64
CA THR A 372 -5.42 13.84 36.23
C THR A 372 -5.33 14.94 35.18
N ASP A 373 -5.94 16.08 35.48
CA ASP A 373 -5.86 17.34 34.74
C ASP A 373 -4.45 17.96 34.80
N SER A 374 -4.02 18.60 33.70
CA SER A 374 -3.48 19.97 33.76
C SER A 374 -3.44 20.62 32.37
N LEU A 375 -3.83 21.90 32.35
CA LEU A 375 -4.06 22.76 31.20
C LEU A 375 -2.77 23.40 30.66
N THR A 376 -2.90 23.86 29.41
CA THR A 376 -2.16 24.92 28.70
C THR A 376 -0.87 24.56 27.95
N SER A 377 -0.98 24.43 26.62
CA SER A 377 -0.51 25.46 25.68
C SER A 377 -0.80 25.06 24.23
N ASN A 378 -1.39 26.00 23.49
CA ASN A 378 -1.74 25.86 22.09
C ASN A 378 -0.49 25.93 21.22
N THR A 379 -0.06 24.78 20.68
CA THR A 379 0.77 24.69 19.48
C THR A 379 0.44 23.37 18.79
N LEU A 380 -0.36 23.41 17.73
CA LEU A 380 -0.55 22.26 16.84
C LEU A 380 0.71 22.12 15.99
N ASP A 381 1.67 21.40 16.55
CA ASP A 381 2.89 21.00 15.88
C ASP A 381 2.55 19.84 14.92
N LEU A 382 2.34 20.17 13.65
CA LEU A 382 2.17 19.20 12.55
C LEU A 382 3.52 18.81 11.93
N GLN A 383 4.63 18.96 12.68
CA GLN A 383 5.94 18.46 12.28
C GLN A 383 6.18 17.06 12.86
N SER A 384 6.44 16.10 11.96
CA SER A 384 7.06 14.80 12.21
C SER A 384 6.46 13.90 13.31
N THR A 385 5.28 13.33 13.08
CA THR A 385 4.93 12.06 13.74
C THR A 385 4.39 11.04 12.73
N ASN A 386 5.17 9.98 12.52
CA ASN A 386 4.78 8.79 11.77
C ASN A 386 3.86 7.89 12.63
N ARG A 387 2.87 8.50 13.32
CA ARG A 387 1.91 7.79 14.16
C ARG A 387 0.73 7.34 13.29
N GLU A 388 0.43 6.04 13.29
CA GLU A 388 -0.77 5.51 12.66
C GLU A 388 -2.01 6.11 13.36
N VAL A 389 -2.72 7.01 12.68
CA VAL A 389 -3.97 7.59 13.19
C VAL A 389 -5.12 6.64 12.86
N ASN A 390 -5.91 6.29 13.87
CA ASN A 390 -7.04 5.37 13.78
C ASN A 390 -8.35 6.02 14.24
N LEU A 391 -9.49 5.41 13.87
CA LEU A 391 -10.81 5.80 14.36
C LEU A 391 -11.46 4.65 15.13
N ARG A 392 -12.00 4.96 16.30
CA ARG A 392 -12.92 4.11 17.05
C ARG A 392 -14.31 4.71 16.92
N ILE A 393 -15.27 3.94 16.43
CA ILE A 393 -16.60 4.43 16.01
C ILE A 393 -17.67 3.62 16.74
N GLU A 394 -18.43 4.25 17.63
CA GLU A 394 -19.65 3.64 18.17
C GLU A 394 -20.82 3.95 17.22
N GLY A 395 -21.09 3.01 16.33
CA GLY A 395 -22.09 3.14 15.27
C GLY A 395 -23.50 2.73 15.70
N GLY A 396 -24.44 2.85 14.76
CA GLY A 396 -25.88 2.64 14.98
C GLY A 396 -26.60 3.89 15.47
N ARG A 397 -25.90 5.03 15.55
CA ARG A 397 -26.48 6.32 15.93
C ARG A 397 -27.06 7.03 14.71
N ARG A 398 -28.19 7.70 14.89
CA ARG A 398 -28.70 8.65 13.90
C ARG A 398 -27.96 9.97 14.02
N LEU A 399 -27.56 10.48 12.87
CA LEU A 399 -27.03 11.81 12.73
C LEU A 399 -28.17 12.84 12.78
N HIS A 400 -27.88 14.05 13.26
CA HIS A 400 -28.82 15.16 13.30
C HIS A 400 -28.11 16.51 13.19
N GLY A 401 -28.86 17.55 12.81
CA GLY A 401 -28.35 18.92 12.74
C GLY A 401 -27.82 19.28 11.35
N GLU A 402 -26.80 20.12 11.30
CA GLU A 402 -26.36 20.78 10.08
C GLU A 402 -24.85 20.70 9.89
N VAL A 403 -24.41 20.50 8.64
CA VAL A 403 -23.00 20.50 8.27
C VAL A 403 -22.75 21.39 7.07
N THR A 404 -21.78 22.28 7.16
CA THR A 404 -21.37 23.15 6.05
C THR A 404 -20.27 22.47 5.23
N LEU A 405 -20.42 22.44 3.91
CA LEU A 405 -19.39 21.91 3.01
C LEU A 405 -18.11 22.75 3.04
N LYS A 406 -16.99 22.06 2.87
CA LYS A 406 -15.66 22.66 2.70
C LYS A 406 -15.36 22.88 1.21
N ALA A 407 -14.33 23.70 0.96
CA ALA A 407 -13.84 23.95 -0.39
C ALA A 407 -13.27 22.67 -1.02
N SER A 408 -13.40 22.55 -2.34
CA SER A 408 -13.02 21.32 -3.02
C SER A 408 -11.52 21.11 -3.10
N LYS A 409 -11.07 19.91 -2.72
CA LYS A 409 -9.69 19.46 -2.94
C LYS A 409 -9.30 19.54 -4.41
N ASN A 410 -10.12 18.97 -5.28
CA ASN A 410 -9.75 18.78 -6.69
C ASN A 410 -9.64 20.13 -7.42
N ALA A 411 -10.52 21.09 -7.08
CA ALA A 411 -10.38 22.46 -7.55
C ALA A 411 -9.16 23.16 -6.94
N ALA A 412 -8.95 23.06 -5.62
CA ALA A 412 -7.81 23.66 -4.93
C ALA A 412 -6.45 23.26 -5.54
N VAL A 413 -6.26 21.97 -5.83
CA VAL A 413 -5.00 21.50 -6.44
C VAL A 413 -4.78 22.07 -7.84
N ALA A 414 -5.84 22.15 -8.67
CA ALA A 414 -5.74 22.79 -9.99
C ALA A 414 -5.42 24.29 -9.89
N LEU A 415 -6.01 24.98 -8.92
CA LEU A 415 -5.77 26.41 -8.65
C LEU A 415 -4.34 26.67 -8.16
N LEU A 416 -3.75 25.76 -7.37
CA LEU A 416 -2.34 25.84 -7.00
C LEU A 416 -1.43 25.79 -8.23
N CYS A 417 -1.68 24.87 -9.17
CA CYS A 417 -0.94 24.82 -10.43
C CYS A 417 -1.15 26.11 -11.26
N ALA A 418 -2.39 26.60 -11.35
CA ALA A 418 -2.74 27.84 -12.06
C ALA A 418 -2.08 29.08 -11.47
N SER A 419 -1.80 29.09 -10.17
CA SER A 419 -1.15 30.22 -9.50
C SER A 419 0.25 30.52 -10.07
N LEU A 420 0.92 29.51 -10.68
CA LEU A 420 2.21 29.69 -11.36
C LEU A 420 2.12 30.55 -12.62
N LEU A 421 0.94 30.77 -13.20
CA LEU A 421 0.78 31.65 -14.35
C LEU A 421 0.81 33.13 -13.96
N ASN A 422 0.48 33.45 -12.70
CA ASN A 422 0.37 34.81 -12.23
C ASN A 422 1.67 35.28 -11.55
N TYR A 423 2.31 36.30 -12.13
CA TYR A 423 3.48 36.97 -11.54
C TYR A 423 3.10 38.04 -10.51
N GLY A 424 1.81 38.25 -10.27
CA GLY A 424 1.29 39.09 -9.20
C GLY A 424 1.14 38.34 -7.87
N VAL A 425 0.26 38.84 -7.00
CA VAL A 425 -0.09 38.18 -5.74
C VAL A 425 -1.40 37.44 -5.92
N THR A 426 -1.41 36.14 -5.64
CA THR A 426 -2.62 35.33 -5.65
C THR A 426 -3.03 35.04 -4.21
N LYS A 427 -4.26 35.37 -3.82
CA LYS A 427 -4.82 34.97 -2.53
C LYS A 427 -5.99 34.03 -2.76
N PHE A 428 -5.89 32.82 -2.20
CA PHE A 428 -7.01 31.91 -2.12
C PHE A 428 -7.66 31.98 -0.74
N LEU A 429 -8.96 32.26 -0.68
CA LEU A 429 -9.71 32.34 0.57
C LEU A 429 -10.34 30.99 0.89
N ASN A 430 -10.47 30.64 2.19
CA ASN A 430 -11.10 29.40 2.66
C ASN A 430 -10.52 28.13 1.98
N PHE A 431 -9.20 28.07 1.84
CA PHE A 431 -8.51 26.99 1.14
C PHE A 431 -8.44 25.72 2.00
N PRO A 432 -8.69 24.52 1.44
CA PRO A 432 -8.75 23.31 2.26
C PRO A 432 -7.39 22.91 2.82
N ARG A 433 -7.34 22.57 4.11
CA ARG A 433 -6.12 22.13 4.82
C ARG A 433 -6.06 20.61 4.90
N ILE A 434 -5.72 20.02 3.77
CA ILE A 434 -5.64 18.57 3.61
C ILE A 434 -4.29 18.17 3.01
N GLU A 435 -3.91 16.92 3.26
CA GLU A 435 -2.57 16.41 2.92
C GLU A 435 -2.20 16.63 1.44
N GLU A 436 -3.13 16.42 0.51
CA GLU A 436 -2.87 16.61 -0.93
C GLU A 436 -2.53 18.08 -1.29
N VAL A 437 -3.18 19.04 -0.62
CA VAL A 437 -2.90 20.48 -0.78
C VAL A 437 -1.56 20.83 -0.15
N ILE A 438 -1.28 20.29 1.04
CA ILE A 438 -0.02 20.51 1.74
C ILE A 438 1.16 19.99 0.90
N ARG A 439 1.08 18.78 0.33
CA ARG A 439 2.12 18.25 -0.56
C ARG A 439 2.35 19.12 -1.78
N MET A 440 1.29 19.63 -2.41
CA MET A 440 1.43 20.53 -3.56
C MET A 440 2.07 21.88 -3.15
N ILE A 441 1.71 22.42 -1.98
CA ILE A 441 2.35 23.61 -1.41
C ILE A 441 3.85 23.36 -1.18
N GLU A 442 4.25 22.24 -0.59
CA GLU A 442 5.66 21.89 -0.38
C GLU A 442 6.43 21.84 -1.71
N VAL A 443 5.83 21.28 -2.77
CA VAL A 443 6.43 21.28 -4.11
C VAL A 443 6.60 22.72 -4.62
N LEU A 444 5.57 23.56 -4.52
CA LEU A 444 5.65 24.96 -4.97
C LEU A 444 6.66 25.79 -4.16
N GLU A 445 6.71 25.62 -2.84
CA GLU A 445 7.68 26.30 -1.97
C GLU A 445 9.11 25.90 -2.30
N SER A 446 9.34 24.60 -2.56
CA SER A 446 10.67 24.08 -2.89
C SER A 446 11.26 24.70 -4.18
N ILE A 447 10.41 25.01 -5.16
CA ILE A 447 10.82 25.70 -6.40
C ILE A 447 10.83 27.24 -6.29
N GLY A 448 10.61 27.77 -5.07
CA GLY A 448 10.80 29.18 -4.71
C GLY A 448 9.53 30.02 -4.66
N VAL A 449 8.34 29.44 -4.78
CA VAL A 449 7.06 30.16 -4.55
C VAL A 449 6.95 30.49 -3.06
N LYS A 450 6.71 31.75 -2.72
CA LYS A 450 6.45 32.12 -1.32
C LYS A 450 4.98 31.87 -1.03
N ILE A 451 4.68 30.99 -0.08
CA ILE A 451 3.32 30.67 0.33
C ILE A 451 3.18 31.01 1.82
N ILE A 452 2.11 31.72 2.17
CA ILE A 452 1.85 32.13 3.55
C ILE A 452 0.39 31.82 3.88
N TRP A 453 0.19 30.97 4.88
CA TRP A 453 -1.11 30.79 5.51
C TRP A 453 -1.44 31.98 6.40
N ARG A 454 -2.65 32.50 6.26
CA ARG A 454 -3.25 33.55 7.08
C ARG A 454 -4.46 32.97 7.83
N GLU A 455 -5.10 33.81 8.62
CA GLU A 455 -6.36 33.47 9.30
C GLU A 455 -7.45 33.01 8.32
N ASN A 456 -8.45 32.28 8.83
CA ASN A 456 -9.59 31.78 8.06
C ASN A 456 -9.20 30.93 6.83
N ASN A 457 -8.15 30.11 6.96
CA ASN A 457 -7.64 29.25 5.90
C ASN A 457 -7.29 30.01 4.60
N THR A 458 -6.91 31.28 4.69
CA THR A 458 -6.46 32.05 3.52
C THR A 458 -5.01 31.70 3.19
N VAL A 459 -4.72 31.45 1.91
CA VAL A 459 -3.38 31.19 1.39
C VAL A 459 -2.97 32.32 0.46
N GLU A 460 -1.89 33.02 0.79
CA GLU A 460 -1.27 34.01 -0.07
C GLU A 460 -0.05 33.41 -0.78
N LEU A 461 -0.05 33.45 -2.11
CA LEU A 461 1.02 32.92 -2.96
C LEU A 461 1.69 34.06 -3.74
N ARG A 462 3.02 34.04 -3.76
CA ARG A 462 3.84 34.93 -4.56
C ARG A 462 4.89 34.13 -5.32
N ARG A 463 4.66 33.99 -6.62
CA ARG A 463 5.58 33.36 -7.55
C ARG A 463 6.85 34.22 -7.75
N PRO A 464 8.07 33.66 -7.74
CA PRO A 464 9.28 34.41 -8.08
C PRO A 464 9.34 34.69 -9.58
N LYS A 465 10.27 35.58 -10.00
CA LYS A 465 10.52 35.82 -11.43
C LYS A 465 11.05 34.57 -12.14
N LYS A 466 11.92 33.81 -11.48
CA LYS A 466 12.53 32.57 -11.97
C LYS A 466 12.30 31.46 -10.95
N LEU A 467 11.78 30.33 -11.38
CA LEU A 467 11.59 29.13 -10.56
C LEU A 467 12.91 28.35 -10.48
N ARG A 468 13.13 27.64 -9.36
CA ARG A 468 14.31 26.81 -9.10
C ARG A 468 13.93 25.34 -9.11
N LEU A 469 13.74 24.78 -10.30
CA LEU A 469 13.29 23.39 -10.47
C LEU A 469 14.30 22.37 -9.95
N GLU A 470 15.58 22.74 -9.86
CA GLU A 470 16.64 21.95 -9.24
C GLU A 470 16.41 21.64 -7.75
N ASN A 471 15.58 22.43 -7.08
CA ASN A 471 15.26 22.27 -5.65
C ASN A 471 13.93 21.55 -5.41
N LEU A 472 13.29 21.03 -6.46
CA LEU A 472 11.95 20.44 -6.37
C LEU A 472 11.95 19.29 -5.35
N ASN A 473 11.04 19.38 -4.37
CA ASN A 473 10.88 18.36 -3.33
C ASN A 473 10.34 17.06 -3.94
N GLU A 474 11.25 16.11 -4.20
CA GLU A 474 10.91 14.85 -4.84
C GLU A 474 9.97 13.98 -4.02
N GLU A 475 10.13 13.97 -2.70
CA GLU A 475 9.33 13.13 -1.82
C GLU A 475 7.86 13.56 -1.86
N ALA A 476 7.60 14.87 -1.75
CA ALA A 476 6.26 15.43 -1.87
C ALA A 476 5.68 15.20 -3.28
N ALA A 477 6.47 15.45 -4.32
CA ALA A 477 6.06 15.29 -5.71
C ALA A 477 5.69 13.83 -6.08
N ARG A 478 6.41 12.83 -5.54
CA ARG A 478 6.12 11.41 -5.81
C ARG A 478 4.85 10.92 -5.11
N LYS A 479 4.44 11.57 -4.00
CA LYS A 479 3.23 11.24 -3.25
C LYS A 479 1.94 11.76 -3.90
N THR A 480 2.03 12.70 -4.85
CA THR A 480 0.86 13.25 -5.59
C THR A 480 1.01 13.14 -7.09
N ARG A 481 0.07 12.45 -7.74
CA ARG A 481 0.01 12.39 -9.22
C ARG A 481 -0.36 13.73 -9.86
N SER A 482 -0.92 14.65 -9.08
CA SER A 482 -1.34 15.97 -9.55
C SER A 482 -0.17 16.85 -10.01
N VAL A 483 1.08 16.47 -9.67
CA VAL A 483 2.30 17.15 -10.13
C VAL A 483 2.42 17.24 -11.66
N LEU A 484 1.78 16.32 -12.40
CA LEU A 484 1.73 16.37 -13.87
C LEU A 484 1.07 17.65 -14.41
N MET A 485 0.16 18.27 -13.65
CA MET A 485 -0.48 19.54 -14.03
C MET A 485 0.47 20.75 -13.92
N LEU A 486 1.68 20.57 -13.39
CA LEU A 486 2.71 21.62 -13.42
C LEU A 486 3.33 21.78 -14.81
N ILE A 487 3.20 20.79 -15.71
CA ILE A 487 3.82 20.86 -17.05
C ILE A 487 3.24 22.04 -17.86
N GLY A 488 1.92 22.20 -17.89
CA GLY A 488 1.24 23.30 -18.58
C GLY A 488 1.70 24.70 -18.17
N PRO A 489 1.79 25.05 -16.87
CA PRO A 489 2.32 26.35 -16.47
C PRO A 489 3.85 26.47 -16.59
N LEU A 490 4.62 25.39 -16.41
CA LEU A 490 6.09 25.44 -16.48
C LEU A 490 6.61 25.65 -17.90
N MET A 491 5.90 25.17 -18.93
CA MET A 491 6.30 25.39 -20.32
C MET A 491 6.32 26.89 -20.71
N GLN A 492 5.70 27.78 -19.92
CA GLN A 492 5.78 29.23 -20.16
C GLN A 492 7.23 29.75 -20.10
N ASP A 493 8.01 29.29 -19.11
CA ASP A 493 9.33 29.85 -18.79
C ASP A 493 10.51 28.91 -19.07
N HIS A 494 10.24 27.62 -19.32
CA HIS A 494 11.27 26.59 -19.43
C HIS A 494 11.20 25.87 -20.78
N GLY A 495 12.29 25.93 -21.54
CA GLY A 495 12.45 25.18 -22.81
C GLY A 495 12.76 23.69 -22.60
N GLU A 496 13.36 23.35 -21.46
CA GLU A 496 13.62 21.98 -21.04
C GLU A 496 13.60 21.92 -19.51
N PHE A 497 12.96 20.89 -18.98
CA PHE A 497 12.90 20.61 -17.54
C PHE A 497 12.46 19.16 -17.31
N ASP A 498 12.49 18.73 -16.06
CA ASP A 498 12.02 17.42 -15.66
C ASP A 498 11.29 17.49 -14.32
N ILE A 499 10.37 16.55 -14.11
CA ILE A 499 9.64 16.41 -12.85
C ILE A 499 9.67 14.94 -12.38
N PRO A 500 9.61 14.68 -11.06
CA PRO A 500 9.63 13.32 -10.54
C PRO A 500 8.48 12.47 -11.07
N TYR A 501 8.76 11.19 -11.30
CA TYR A 501 7.74 10.22 -11.65
C TYR A 501 6.84 9.94 -10.43
N ALA A 502 5.60 10.42 -10.48
CA ALA A 502 4.56 10.00 -9.55
C ALA A 502 4.12 8.57 -9.91
N GLY A 503 4.24 7.65 -8.94
CA GLY A 503 4.09 6.21 -9.12
C GLY A 503 2.73 5.70 -9.64
N GLY A 504 2.58 4.37 -9.65
CA GLY A 504 1.35 3.68 -10.06
C GLY A 504 0.16 3.99 -9.15
N CYS A 505 -1.06 3.94 -9.70
CA CYS A 505 -2.30 4.17 -8.96
C CYS A 505 -2.93 2.84 -8.55
N GLU A 506 -3.21 2.66 -7.25
CA GLU A 506 -3.83 1.43 -6.72
C GLU A 506 -5.27 1.19 -7.23
N LEU A 507 -5.91 2.22 -7.80
CA LEU A 507 -7.25 2.12 -8.39
C LEU A 507 -7.26 1.47 -9.80
N GLY A 508 -6.14 1.49 -10.52
CA GLY A 508 -6.12 1.16 -11.94
C GLY A 508 -4.91 1.72 -12.69
N GLU A 509 -4.68 1.24 -13.91
CA GLU A 509 -3.57 1.73 -14.75
C GLU A 509 -3.91 3.11 -15.31
N ARG A 510 -3.25 4.13 -14.80
CA ARG A 510 -3.37 5.50 -15.32
C ARG A 510 -2.08 5.84 -16.02
N THR A 511 -2.11 5.99 -17.33
CA THR A 511 -0.92 6.38 -18.10
C THR A 511 -0.74 7.90 -18.12
N VAL A 512 0.43 8.37 -18.53
CA VAL A 512 0.67 9.81 -18.81
C VAL A 512 0.30 10.18 -20.24
N LYS A 513 -0.03 9.20 -21.09
CA LYS A 513 -0.22 9.39 -22.53
C LYS A 513 -1.27 10.44 -22.91
N PRO A 514 -2.44 10.51 -22.26
CA PRO A 514 -3.40 11.58 -22.55
C PRO A 514 -2.85 12.99 -22.30
N HIS A 515 -2.03 13.19 -21.25
CA HIS A 515 -1.36 14.46 -21.01
C HIS A 515 -0.31 14.75 -22.10
N GLN A 516 0.45 13.73 -22.51
CA GLN A 516 1.44 13.84 -23.57
C GLN A 516 0.78 14.25 -24.89
N TYR A 517 -0.23 13.52 -25.37
CA TYR A 517 -0.92 13.82 -26.62
C TYR A 517 -1.54 15.22 -26.63
N ALA A 518 -2.12 15.65 -25.50
CA ALA A 518 -2.70 16.98 -25.41
C ALA A 518 -1.65 18.09 -25.44
N LEU A 519 -0.49 17.90 -24.78
CA LEU A 519 0.55 18.92 -24.71
C LEU A 519 1.49 18.92 -25.94
N GLU A 520 1.56 17.83 -26.70
CA GLU A 520 2.24 17.75 -27.99
C GLU A 520 1.68 18.78 -28.99
N GLU A 521 0.38 19.12 -28.90
CA GLU A 521 -0.24 20.19 -29.69
C GLU A 521 0.28 21.59 -29.36
N PHE A 522 0.86 21.77 -28.17
CA PHE A 522 1.54 23.01 -27.77
C PHE A 522 3.05 22.96 -28.02
N GLY A 523 3.54 21.88 -28.63
CA GLY A 523 4.96 21.65 -28.91
C GLY A 523 5.74 21.13 -27.71
N VAL A 524 5.05 20.48 -26.76
CA VAL A 524 5.67 19.86 -25.59
C VAL A 524 5.84 18.37 -25.83
N SER A 525 7.06 17.86 -25.70
CA SER A 525 7.35 16.43 -25.70
C SER A 525 7.63 15.94 -24.29
N ILE A 526 7.06 14.78 -23.94
CA ILE A 526 7.23 14.17 -22.62
C ILE A 526 7.82 12.77 -22.79
N THR A 527 9.01 12.56 -22.23
CA THR A 527 9.68 11.25 -22.18
C THR A 527 9.63 10.75 -20.74
N ALA A 528 8.82 9.70 -20.50
CA ALA A 528 8.80 9.02 -19.21
C ALA A 528 10.01 8.10 -19.08
N THR A 529 10.80 8.28 -18.02
CA THR A 529 11.88 7.38 -17.59
C THR A 529 11.45 6.66 -16.31
N ASN A 530 12.27 5.73 -15.81
CA ASN A 530 11.95 4.97 -14.59
C ASN A 530 11.67 5.86 -13.37
N ASN A 531 12.31 7.03 -13.28
CA ASN A 531 12.22 7.89 -12.09
C ASN A 531 11.71 9.30 -12.35
N ARG A 532 11.63 9.77 -13.61
CA ARG A 532 11.32 11.16 -13.98
C ARG A 532 10.56 11.27 -15.30
N TYR A 533 9.80 12.35 -15.47
CA TYR A 533 9.29 12.81 -16.75
C TYR A 533 10.21 13.91 -17.27
N ILE A 534 10.90 13.66 -18.39
CA ILE A 534 11.73 14.65 -19.08
C ILE A 534 10.84 15.39 -20.07
N VAL A 535 10.81 16.72 -19.99
CA VAL A 535 9.94 17.58 -20.77
C VAL A 535 10.79 18.52 -21.63
N LYS A 536 10.54 18.53 -22.94
CA LYS A 536 11.12 19.52 -23.86
C LYS A 536 10.01 20.32 -24.50
N VAL A 537 10.23 21.62 -24.64
CA VAL A 537 9.23 22.59 -25.11
C VAL A 537 9.77 23.33 -26.32
N ASP A 538 9.13 23.10 -27.46
CA ASP A 538 9.31 23.86 -28.69
C ASP A 538 7.96 24.46 -29.09
N LYS A 539 7.62 25.61 -28.49
CA LYS A 539 6.26 26.17 -28.48
C LYS A 539 5.70 26.34 -29.90
N LYS A 540 4.51 25.80 -30.12
CA LYS A 540 3.72 26.05 -31.34
C LYS A 540 2.27 26.38 -30.97
N ALA A 541 1.59 27.15 -31.81
CA ALA A 541 0.17 27.41 -31.65
C ALA A 541 -0.64 26.13 -31.95
N PRO A 542 -1.53 25.69 -31.04
CA PRO A 542 -2.27 24.45 -31.22
C PRO A 542 -3.40 24.57 -32.24
N GLY A 543 -4.01 25.76 -32.40
CA GLY A 543 -5.20 25.93 -33.24
C GLY A 543 -6.40 25.13 -32.72
N GLU A 544 -6.97 24.27 -33.56
CA GLU A 544 -8.02 23.34 -33.17
C GLU A 544 -7.44 21.98 -32.76
N MET A 545 -7.79 21.51 -31.57
CA MET A 545 -7.31 20.24 -31.03
C MET A 545 -8.44 19.43 -30.39
N THR A 546 -8.28 18.11 -30.36
CA THR A 546 -9.20 17.19 -29.68
C THR A 546 -8.43 16.42 -28.61
N LEU A 547 -8.96 16.38 -27.38
CA LEU A 547 -8.36 15.56 -26.34
C LEU A 547 -8.60 14.07 -26.62
N TYR A 548 -7.52 13.29 -26.57
CA TYR A 548 -7.59 11.83 -26.69
C TYR A 548 -8.51 11.20 -25.64
N GLU A 549 -8.55 11.79 -24.44
CA GLU A 549 -9.44 11.41 -23.35
C GLU A 549 -9.93 12.68 -22.64
N SER A 550 -11.21 12.74 -22.31
CA SER A 550 -11.83 13.82 -21.54
C SER A 550 -11.50 13.77 -20.05
N GLY A 551 -10.26 13.47 -19.68
CA GLY A 551 -9.82 13.39 -18.28
C GLY A 551 -9.75 14.78 -17.61
N ASN A 552 -10.16 14.88 -16.35
CA ASN A 552 -10.15 16.14 -15.58
C ASN A 552 -8.75 16.78 -15.52
N THR A 553 -7.72 16.00 -15.15
CA THR A 553 -6.34 16.52 -15.04
C THR A 553 -5.72 16.82 -16.40
N VAL A 554 -6.09 16.06 -17.43
CA VAL A 554 -5.65 16.30 -18.81
C VAL A 554 -6.18 17.64 -19.28
N THR A 555 -7.51 17.83 -19.17
CA THR A 555 -8.20 19.07 -19.53
C THR A 555 -7.63 20.27 -18.78
N ASN A 556 -7.43 20.15 -17.45
CA ASN A 556 -6.80 21.21 -16.66
C ASN A 556 -5.40 21.57 -17.17
N ASN A 557 -4.55 20.57 -17.46
CA ASN A 557 -3.19 20.81 -17.95
C ASN A 557 -3.18 21.50 -19.32
N THR A 558 -4.09 21.10 -20.21
CA THR A 558 -4.31 21.72 -21.53
C THR A 558 -4.77 23.17 -21.39
N ILE A 559 -5.73 23.44 -20.51
CA ILE A 559 -6.20 24.81 -20.22
C ILE A 559 -5.05 25.67 -19.68
N LEU A 560 -4.22 25.13 -18.78
CA LEU A 560 -3.07 25.85 -18.24
C LEU A 560 -2.03 26.18 -19.31
N ALA A 561 -1.79 25.26 -20.25
CA ALA A 561 -0.92 25.52 -21.41
C ALA A 561 -1.51 26.61 -22.32
N ALA A 562 -2.80 26.51 -22.68
CA ALA A 562 -3.50 27.49 -23.51
C ALA A 562 -3.54 28.89 -22.88
N ALA A 563 -3.68 28.97 -21.56
CA ALA A 563 -3.66 30.24 -20.82
C ALA A 563 -2.33 31.03 -20.95
N CYS A 564 -1.24 30.36 -21.35
CA CYS A 564 0.07 30.97 -21.56
C CYS A 564 0.33 31.46 -22.99
N MET A 565 -0.64 31.26 -23.91
CA MET A 565 -0.48 31.54 -25.34
C MET A 565 -1.47 32.62 -25.78
N THR A 566 -1.04 33.53 -26.64
CA THR A 566 -1.88 34.65 -27.12
C THR A 566 -2.75 34.28 -28.31
N GLU A 567 -2.40 33.18 -28.96
CA GLU A 567 -3.08 32.55 -30.07
C GLU A 567 -4.35 31.84 -29.60
N GLU A 568 -5.36 31.80 -30.47
CA GLU A 568 -6.61 31.10 -30.17
C GLU A 568 -6.39 29.59 -30.11
N THR A 569 -6.98 28.97 -29.09
CA THR A 569 -6.97 27.52 -28.87
C THR A 569 -8.40 27.02 -28.75
N PHE A 570 -8.79 26.10 -29.62
CA PHE A 570 -10.09 25.43 -29.58
C PHE A 570 -9.90 24.00 -29.12
N ILE A 571 -10.47 23.64 -27.97
CA ILE A 571 -10.33 22.32 -27.36
C ILE A 571 -11.67 21.58 -27.48
N GLN A 572 -11.66 20.45 -28.18
CA GLN A 572 -12.76 19.51 -28.23
C GLN A 572 -12.55 18.36 -27.24
N ALA A 573 -13.66 17.76 -26.80
CA ALA A 573 -13.68 16.69 -25.80
C ALA A 573 -13.09 17.11 -24.44
N ALA A 574 -13.25 18.38 -24.06
CA ALA A 574 -12.88 18.87 -22.74
C ALA A 574 -13.76 18.25 -21.65
N SER A 575 -13.17 17.92 -20.49
CA SER A 575 -13.96 17.58 -19.31
C SER A 575 -14.79 18.79 -18.87
N CYS A 576 -16.08 18.58 -18.66
CA CYS A 576 -16.99 19.61 -18.18
C CYS A 576 -17.10 19.61 -16.65
N ASP A 577 -16.26 18.85 -15.94
CA ASP A 577 -16.41 18.62 -14.50
C ASP A 577 -16.13 19.89 -13.66
N TYR A 578 -16.63 19.90 -12.43
CA TYR A 578 -16.67 21.10 -11.57
C TYR A 578 -15.30 21.76 -11.33
N MET A 579 -14.24 20.95 -11.20
CA MET A 579 -12.87 21.43 -11.00
C MET A 579 -12.28 22.12 -12.24
N VAL A 580 -12.72 21.71 -13.44
CA VAL A 580 -12.33 22.34 -14.70
C VAL A 580 -13.03 23.69 -14.83
N GLN A 581 -14.33 23.72 -14.51
CA GLN A 581 -15.10 24.97 -14.52
C GLN A 581 -14.52 25.99 -13.52
N ASP A 582 -14.20 25.57 -12.29
CA ASP A 582 -13.63 26.46 -11.25
C ASP A 582 -12.23 26.99 -11.64
N LEU A 583 -11.41 26.16 -12.31
CA LEU A 583 -10.15 26.61 -12.92
C LEU A 583 -10.39 27.68 -13.99
N CYS A 584 -11.33 27.47 -14.91
CA CYS A 584 -11.65 28.45 -15.95
C CYS A 584 -12.10 29.79 -15.34
N TYR A 585 -12.96 29.78 -14.31
CA TYR A 585 -13.41 31.01 -13.65
C TYR A 585 -12.26 31.77 -12.97
N PHE A 586 -11.31 31.05 -12.36
CA PHE A 586 -10.09 31.68 -11.82
C PHE A 586 -9.24 32.31 -12.93
N LEU A 587 -9.03 31.60 -14.04
CA LEU A 587 -8.26 32.09 -15.18
C LEU A 587 -8.89 33.33 -15.83
N GLN A 588 -10.22 33.35 -15.98
CA GLN A 588 -10.96 34.56 -16.39
C GLN A 588 -10.71 35.72 -15.43
N LYS A 589 -10.69 35.47 -14.11
CA LYS A 589 -10.44 36.51 -13.11
C LYS A 589 -9.04 37.12 -13.21
N ILE A 590 -8.05 36.39 -13.72
CA ILE A 590 -6.69 36.89 -13.97
C ILE A 590 -6.47 37.39 -15.40
N GLY A 591 -7.49 37.35 -16.26
CA GLY A 591 -7.52 38.02 -17.56
C GLY A 591 -7.47 37.10 -18.78
N VAL A 592 -7.51 35.78 -18.60
CA VAL A 592 -7.59 34.82 -19.73
C VAL A 592 -9.01 34.85 -20.31
N GLU A 593 -9.14 34.94 -21.63
CA GLU A 593 -10.43 34.84 -22.31
C GLU A 593 -10.77 33.36 -22.47
N ILE A 594 -11.90 32.93 -21.90
CA ILE A 594 -12.37 31.53 -21.97
C ILE A 594 -13.87 31.53 -22.25
N GLU A 595 -14.27 30.82 -23.29
CA GLU A 595 -15.67 30.57 -23.66
C GLU A 595 -15.97 29.07 -23.62
N GLY A 596 -17.26 28.72 -23.52
CA GLY A 596 -17.71 27.33 -23.50
C GLY A 596 -17.54 26.60 -22.16
N ILE A 597 -17.32 27.33 -21.06
CA ILE A 597 -17.18 26.76 -19.71
C ILE A 597 -18.40 25.88 -19.36
N GLY A 598 -18.14 24.63 -18.96
CA GLY A 598 -19.18 23.64 -18.70
C GLY A 598 -19.69 22.94 -19.97
N THR A 599 -18.99 23.07 -21.09
CA THR A 599 -19.27 22.33 -22.32
C THR A 599 -18.02 21.57 -22.77
N PRO A 600 -18.14 20.53 -23.62
CA PRO A 600 -16.98 19.78 -24.11
C PRO A 600 -16.16 20.56 -25.15
N LEU A 601 -16.56 21.80 -25.45
CA LEU A 601 -15.92 22.71 -26.39
C LEU A 601 -15.43 23.93 -25.60
N LEU A 602 -14.12 24.14 -25.54
CA LEU A 602 -13.55 25.35 -24.95
C LEU A 602 -12.85 26.16 -26.02
N HIS A 603 -13.09 27.46 -26.01
CA HIS A 603 -12.33 28.43 -26.80
C HIS A 603 -11.53 29.30 -25.83
N ILE A 604 -10.22 29.29 -25.97
CA ILE A 604 -9.30 29.92 -25.02
C ILE A 604 -8.34 30.83 -25.77
N ARG A 605 -8.22 32.07 -25.28
CA ARG A 605 -7.16 32.99 -25.65
C ARG A 605 -6.44 33.45 -24.38
N GLY A 606 -5.21 32.98 -24.23
CA GLY A 606 -4.35 33.29 -23.10
C GLY A 606 -3.63 34.62 -23.22
N LEU A 607 -2.67 34.81 -22.34
CA LEU A 607 -1.86 36.02 -22.24
C LEU A 607 -0.38 35.65 -22.20
N SER A 608 0.46 36.41 -22.90
CA SER A 608 1.91 36.20 -22.90
C SER A 608 2.51 36.30 -21.50
N ARG A 609 1.94 37.15 -20.65
CA ARG A 609 2.30 37.27 -19.24
C ARG A 609 1.16 37.83 -18.41
N ILE A 610 0.90 37.20 -17.26
CA ILE A 610 -0.15 37.62 -16.32
C ILE A 610 0.51 38.20 -15.06
N LYS A 611 0.11 39.41 -14.67
CA LYS A 611 0.59 40.03 -13.41
C LYS A 611 -0.54 40.81 -12.77
N LYS A 612 -1.32 40.14 -11.91
CA LYS A 612 -2.48 40.72 -11.23
C LYS A 612 -2.46 40.38 -9.74
N THR A 613 -2.86 41.33 -8.90
CA THR A 613 -3.26 40.99 -7.53
C THR A 613 -4.69 40.48 -7.58
N VAL A 614 -4.90 39.22 -7.20
CA VAL A 614 -6.20 38.56 -7.31
C VAL A 614 -6.56 37.86 -6.00
N GLU A 615 -7.83 37.95 -5.63
CA GLU A 615 -8.43 37.17 -4.56
C GLU A 615 -9.49 36.24 -5.17
N TYR A 616 -9.44 34.96 -4.81
CA TYR A 616 -10.35 33.94 -5.33
C TYR A 616 -10.72 32.95 -4.23
N THR A 617 -11.95 32.45 -4.23
CA THR A 617 -12.41 31.42 -3.28
C THR A 617 -12.72 30.17 -4.09
N PRO A 618 -12.07 29.02 -3.85
CA PRO A 618 -12.45 27.79 -4.52
C PRO A 618 -13.89 27.42 -4.21
N THR A 619 -14.55 26.75 -5.16
CA THR A 619 -15.92 26.25 -4.95
C THR A 619 -15.99 25.13 -3.90
N GLU A 620 -17.18 24.92 -3.33
CA GLU A 620 -17.51 23.82 -2.42
C GLU A 620 -17.39 22.44 -3.07
N ASP A 621 -17.13 21.41 -2.27
CA ASP A 621 -16.88 20.05 -2.78
C ASP A 621 -18.17 19.24 -3.03
N PRO A 622 -18.55 18.96 -4.29
CA PRO A 622 -19.72 18.12 -4.58
C PRO A 622 -19.55 16.67 -4.15
N ILE A 623 -18.31 16.18 -4.04
CA ILE A 623 -18.04 14.80 -3.59
C ILE A 623 -18.18 14.69 -2.08
N GLU A 624 -17.83 15.74 -1.34
CA GLU A 624 -18.14 15.83 0.10
C GLU A 624 -19.66 15.90 0.34
N ALA A 625 -20.40 16.61 -0.52
CA ALA A 625 -21.86 16.58 -0.47
C ALA A 625 -22.39 15.14 -0.56
N MET A 626 -21.90 14.36 -1.53
CA MET A 626 -22.29 12.96 -1.69
C MET A 626 -21.86 12.07 -0.53
N PHE A 627 -20.73 12.34 0.12
CA PHE A 627 -20.35 11.67 1.38
C PHE A 627 -21.41 11.88 2.46
N PHE A 628 -21.80 13.13 2.74
CA PHE A 628 -22.79 13.41 3.80
C PHE A 628 -24.19 12.93 3.43
N ILE A 629 -24.59 13.01 2.16
CA ILE A 629 -25.85 12.42 1.68
C ILE A 629 -25.85 10.91 1.94
N SER A 630 -24.78 10.22 1.57
CA SER A 630 -24.63 8.78 1.75
C SER A 630 -24.60 8.40 3.24
N ALA A 631 -23.90 9.16 4.08
CA ALA A 631 -23.91 8.97 5.53
C ALA A 631 -25.32 9.12 6.11
N ALA A 632 -26.06 10.18 5.73
CA ALA A 632 -27.42 10.42 6.18
C ALA A 632 -28.38 9.30 5.76
N VAL A 633 -28.28 8.87 4.50
CA VAL A 633 -29.12 7.80 3.95
C VAL A 633 -28.82 6.47 4.63
N THR A 634 -27.54 6.10 4.75
CA THR A 634 -27.15 4.79 5.30
C THR A 634 -27.50 4.67 6.79
N THR A 635 -27.54 5.80 7.52
CA THR A 635 -27.90 5.84 8.96
C THR A 635 -29.39 6.15 9.20
N ASP A 636 -30.22 6.25 8.16
CA ASP A 636 -31.64 6.72 8.23
C ASP A 636 -31.82 7.99 9.08
N SER A 637 -30.98 8.99 8.77
CA SER A 637 -30.86 10.24 9.51
C SER A 637 -31.50 11.43 8.78
N GLU A 638 -31.82 12.46 9.55
CA GLU A 638 -32.20 13.77 9.00
C GLU A 638 -31.10 14.78 9.28
N ILE A 639 -30.46 15.29 8.21
CA ILE A 639 -29.42 16.31 8.32
C ILE A 639 -29.59 17.37 7.23
N THR A 640 -29.16 18.59 7.52
CA THR A 640 -29.05 19.68 6.54
C THR A 640 -27.59 19.86 6.14
N ILE A 641 -27.31 19.66 4.86
CA ILE A 641 -26.00 19.91 4.26
C ILE A 641 -26.04 21.30 3.64
N LYS A 642 -25.26 22.23 4.17
CA LYS A 642 -25.24 23.62 3.70
C LYS A 642 -24.26 23.83 2.56
N ARG A 643 -24.58 24.79 1.68
CA ARG A 643 -23.71 25.21 0.56
C ARG A 643 -23.46 24.11 -0.47
N VAL A 644 -24.47 23.32 -0.79
CA VAL A 644 -24.36 22.24 -1.80
C VAL A 644 -24.37 22.84 -3.21
N PRO A 645 -23.38 22.55 -4.06
CA PRO A 645 -23.41 22.90 -5.49
C PRO A 645 -24.38 21.96 -6.24
N PHE A 646 -25.67 22.12 -5.98
CA PHE A 646 -26.72 21.15 -6.31
C PHE A 646 -26.85 20.85 -7.81
N ARG A 647 -26.44 21.78 -8.69
CA ARG A 647 -26.43 21.57 -10.14
C ARG A 647 -25.39 20.54 -10.59
N TRP A 648 -24.26 20.44 -9.90
CA TRP A 648 -23.21 19.48 -10.25
C TRP A 648 -23.52 18.05 -9.81
N ILE A 649 -24.36 17.89 -8.77
CA ILE A 649 -24.82 16.58 -8.30
C ILE A 649 -26.29 16.30 -8.67
N ALA A 650 -26.83 17.00 -9.66
CA ALA A 650 -28.26 16.96 -9.98
C ALA A 650 -28.71 15.55 -10.42
N LEU A 651 -27.87 14.82 -11.15
CA LEU A 651 -28.18 13.46 -11.59
C LEU A 651 -28.16 12.46 -10.43
N GLU A 652 -27.23 12.62 -9.49
CA GLU A 652 -27.16 11.85 -8.26
C GLU A 652 -28.43 12.05 -7.43
N LEU A 653 -28.82 13.32 -7.20
CA LEU A 653 -30.06 13.65 -6.48
C LEU A 653 -31.30 13.11 -7.20
N MET A 654 -31.36 13.18 -8.53
CA MET A 654 -32.43 12.58 -9.32
C MET A 654 -32.51 11.07 -9.07
N LYS A 655 -31.38 10.36 -9.14
CA LYS A 655 -31.32 8.91 -8.91
C LYS A 655 -31.79 8.56 -7.50
N LEU A 656 -31.34 9.29 -6.48
CA LEU A 656 -31.81 9.11 -5.11
C LEU A 656 -33.32 9.39 -4.96
N LYS A 657 -33.85 10.43 -5.62
CA LYS A 657 -35.29 10.69 -5.67
C LYS A 657 -36.06 9.50 -6.27
N LYS A 658 -35.53 8.87 -7.32
CA LYS A 658 -36.14 7.66 -7.93
C LYS A 658 -36.04 6.42 -7.06
N MET A 659 -35.03 6.34 -6.20
CA MET A 659 -34.95 5.33 -5.14
C MET A 659 -35.98 5.57 -4.02
N GLY A 660 -36.66 6.72 -4.01
CA GLY A 660 -37.65 7.10 -3.00
C GLY A 660 -37.11 8.01 -1.90
N LEU A 661 -35.88 8.52 -2.03
CA LEU A 661 -35.33 9.48 -1.06
C LEU A 661 -36.11 10.79 -1.11
N ARG A 662 -36.52 11.26 0.07
CA ARG A 662 -37.13 12.59 0.25
C ARG A 662 -36.06 13.57 0.69
N TYR A 663 -36.01 14.72 0.05
CA TYR A 663 -35.13 15.83 0.44
C TYR A 663 -35.78 17.17 0.09
N THR A 664 -35.36 18.23 0.77
CA THR A 664 -35.74 19.61 0.49
C THR A 664 -34.50 20.39 0.06
N ILE A 665 -34.65 21.26 -0.94
CA ILE A 665 -33.60 22.19 -1.39
C ILE A 665 -34.08 23.61 -1.10
N SER A 666 -33.25 24.43 -0.47
CA SER A 666 -33.54 25.84 -0.22
C SER A 666 -33.48 26.68 -1.50
N SER A 667 -33.82 27.97 -1.40
CA SER A 667 -33.62 28.93 -2.49
C SER A 667 -32.14 29.03 -2.86
N SER A 668 -31.83 29.01 -4.16
CA SER A 668 -30.44 29.07 -4.64
C SER A 668 -29.78 30.42 -4.34
N TYR A 669 -28.50 30.39 -3.96
CA TYR A 669 -27.66 31.56 -3.76
C TYR A 669 -26.26 31.34 -4.36
N LYS A 670 -25.47 32.40 -4.54
CA LYS A 670 -24.14 32.29 -5.16
C LYS A 670 -23.06 31.83 -4.18
N ALA A 671 -22.14 31.02 -4.67
CA ALA A 671 -20.88 30.73 -4.01
C ALA A 671 -20.01 31.99 -3.87
N ALA A 672 -19.01 31.94 -3.00
CA ALA A 672 -18.11 33.07 -2.75
C ALA A 672 -17.28 33.48 -3.99
N ASN A 673 -17.10 32.57 -4.95
CA ASN A 673 -16.49 32.89 -6.25
C ASN A 673 -17.42 33.72 -7.18
N GLY A 674 -18.71 33.80 -6.89
CA GLY A 674 -19.72 34.53 -7.67
C GLY A 674 -20.32 33.75 -8.84
N TYR A 675 -19.77 32.59 -9.20
CA TYR A 675 -20.16 31.85 -10.40
C TYR A 675 -21.13 30.71 -10.09
N VAL A 676 -20.81 29.90 -9.08
CA VAL A 676 -21.51 28.63 -8.80
C VAL A 676 -22.81 28.87 -8.01
N ASP A 677 -23.88 28.19 -8.42
CA ASP A 677 -25.14 28.18 -7.67
C ASP A 677 -25.10 27.13 -6.56
N LEU A 678 -25.39 27.57 -5.35
CA LEU A 678 -25.47 26.75 -4.15
C LEU A 678 -26.89 26.72 -3.59
N ALA A 679 -27.20 25.69 -2.84
CA ALA A 679 -28.39 25.62 -2.01
C ALA A 679 -28.12 24.76 -0.77
N ASP A 680 -28.93 24.93 0.27
CA ASP A 680 -28.91 24.02 1.42
C ASP A 680 -29.82 22.83 1.12
N LEU A 681 -29.34 21.62 1.40
CA LEU A 681 -30.01 20.36 1.12
C LEU A 681 -30.32 19.64 2.43
N THR A 682 -31.61 19.50 2.77
CA THR A 682 -32.05 18.69 3.90
C THR A 682 -32.44 17.31 3.41
N ILE A 683 -31.72 16.28 3.87
CA ILE A 683 -32.06 14.87 3.65
C ILE A 683 -33.06 14.46 4.73
N HIS A 684 -34.21 13.91 4.34
CA HIS A 684 -35.21 13.41 5.27
C HIS A 684 -35.07 11.90 5.47
N ARG A 685 -35.52 11.41 6.63
CA ARG A 685 -35.56 9.99 6.93
C ARG A 685 -36.39 9.22 5.90
N HIS A 686 -35.88 8.06 5.51
CA HIS A 686 -36.53 7.19 4.55
C HIS A 686 -37.28 6.04 5.22
N GLU A 687 -37.01 5.73 6.49
CA GLU A 687 -37.76 4.75 7.29
C GLU A 687 -37.84 3.37 6.61
N GLY A 688 -36.74 2.94 5.98
CA GLY A 688 -36.68 1.67 5.24
C GLY A 688 -37.45 1.66 3.89
N LYS A 689 -38.01 2.78 3.44
CA LYS A 689 -38.82 2.86 2.21
C LYS A 689 -38.00 3.05 0.92
N LEU A 690 -36.67 2.96 0.98
CA LEU A 690 -35.84 3.06 -0.22
C LEU A 690 -35.93 1.80 -1.06
N SER A 691 -35.93 1.98 -2.37
CA SER A 691 -35.92 0.93 -3.38
C SER A 691 -34.66 1.02 -4.22
N ALA A 692 -34.10 -0.14 -4.58
CA ALA A 692 -33.00 -0.23 -5.52
C ALA A 692 -33.41 0.34 -6.89
N LEU A 693 -32.47 0.95 -7.61
CA LEU A 693 -32.72 1.35 -8.99
C LEU A 693 -32.82 0.11 -9.88
N PRO A 694 -33.78 0.05 -10.82
CA PRO A 694 -33.89 -1.05 -11.77
C PRO A 694 -32.74 -1.04 -12.79
N ASP A 695 -32.24 0.15 -13.12
CA ASP A 695 -31.14 0.33 -14.06
C ASP A 695 -29.77 0.31 -13.37
N LYS A 696 -28.73 0.01 -14.15
CA LYS A 696 -27.34 0.07 -13.66
C LYS A 696 -26.92 1.50 -13.31
N LEU A 697 -26.13 1.62 -12.25
CA LEU A 697 -25.36 2.82 -11.92
C LEU A 697 -24.00 2.72 -12.58
N HIS A 698 -23.60 3.70 -13.37
CA HIS A 698 -22.28 3.76 -13.98
C HIS A 698 -21.81 5.20 -14.06
N PRO A 699 -20.49 5.44 -14.03
CA PRO A 699 -19.96 6.79 -14.10
C PRO A 699 -19.95 7.29 -15.55
N ASN A 700 -20.01 8.61 -15.67
CA ASN A 700 -19.68 9.35 -16.89
C ASN A 700 -19.23 10.76 -16.46
N ILE A 701 -18.48 11.46 -17.30
CA ILE A 701 -18.05 12.84 -17.00
C ILE A 701 -19.31 13.74 -16.93
N TRP A 702 -19.29 14.76 -16.08
CA TRP A 702 -20.40 15.70 -15.94
C TRP A 702 -20.84 16.21 -17.32
N PRO A 703 -22.16 16.29 -17.63
CA PRO A 703 -23.32 16.17 -16.72
C PRO A 703 -23.76 14.73 -16.41
N GLY A 704 -22.97 13.72 -16.74
CA GLY A 704 -23.12 12.35 -16.28
C GLY A 704 -22.87 12.18 -14.78
N LEU A 705 -23.08 10.95 -14.28
CA LEU A 705 -22.92 10.64 -12.86
C LEU A 705 -21.44 10.68 -12.51
N ASN A 706 -21.05 11.55 -11.59
CA ASN A 706 -19.65 11.83 -11.35
C ASN A 706 -18.91 10.56 -10.92
N PRO A 707 -17.75 10.24 -11.53
CA PRO A 707 -16.98 9.05 -11.20
C PRO A 707 -16.64 8.93 -9.71
N ASP A 708 -16.38 10.04 -9.03
CA ASP A 708 -16.08 10.08 -7.59
C ASP A 708 -17.33 9.99 -6.70
N SER A 709 -18.53 10.25 -7.26
CA SER A 709 -19.82 10.12 -6.56
C SER A 709 -20.40 8.71 -6.64
N LEU A 710 -20.09 7.95 -7.69
CA LEU A 710 -20.55 6.55 -7.86
C LEU A 710 -20.31 5.65 -6.63
N PRO A 711 -19.12 5.65 -5.98
CA PRO A 711 -18.87 4.81 -4.81
C PRO A 711 -19.90 4.99 -3.69
N TYR A 712 -20.42 6.21 -3.50
CA TYR A 712 -21.35 6.52 -2.42
C TYR A 712 -22.74 5.91 -2.59
N PHE A 713 -23.05 5.39 -3.78
CA PHE A 713 -24.26 4.60 -3.99
C PHE A 713 -24.14 3.16 -3.45
N VAL A 714 -22.93 2.66 -3.18
CA VAL A 714 -22.74 1.28 -2.66
C VAL A 714 -23.39 1.12 -1.27
N PRO A 715 -23.07 1.93 -0.24
CA PRO A 715 -23.74 1.82 1.06
C PRO A 715 -25.24 2.17 0.98
N ILE A 716 -25.64 3.12 0.12
CA ILE A 716 -27.05 3.47 -0.12
C ILE A 716 -27.84 2.28 -0.68
N ALA A 717 -27.29 1.60 -1.69
CA ALA A 717 -27.88 0.38 -2.25
C ALA A 717 -27.90 -0.76 -1.22
N GLY A 718 -26.94 -0.78 -0.29
CA GLY A 718 -26.90 -1.71 0.83
C GLY A 718 -28.10 -1.60 1.79
N VAL A 719 -28.70 -0.42 1.92
CA VAL A 719 -29.90 -0.19 2.77
C VAL A 719 -31.21 -0.09 2.00
N ALA A 720 -31.15 -0.03 0.66
CA ALA A 720 -32.33 0.02 -0.21
C ALA A 720 -32.87 -1.38 -0.52
N THR A 721 -34.19 -1.52 -0.63
CA THR A 721 -34.83 -2.80 -0.95
C THR A 721 -34.63 -3.17 -2.42
N GLY A 722 -33.95 -4.29 -2.69
CA GLY A 722 -33.72 -4.82 -4.03
C GLY A 722 -32.23 -4.93 -4.39
N ARG A 723 -31.96 -5.18 -5.68
CA ARG A 723 -30.61 -5.38 -6.22
C ARG A 723 -30.24 -4.23 -7.14
N THR A 724 -29.09 -3.61 -6.92
CA THR A 724 -28.53 -2.59 -7.82
C THR A 724 -27.27 -3.13 -8.49
N LEU A 725 -27.13 -2.94 -9.81
CA LEU A 725 -25.88 -3.17 -10.52
C LEU A 725 -25.06 -1.88 -10.53
N ILE A 726 -23.83 -1.92 -10.03
CA ILE A 726 -22.88 -0.81 -10.10
C ILE A 726 -21.77 -1.22 -11.06
N HIS A 727 -21.59 -0.45 -12.13
CA HIS A 727 -20.59 -0.66 -13.17
C HIS A 727 -19.60 0.50 -13.20
N ASP A 728 -18.45 0.29 -12.55
CA ASP A 728 -17.36 1.25 -12.40
C ASP A 728 -16.25 1.00 -13.44
N TRP A 729 -16.53 1.39 -14.68
CA TRP A 729 -15.65 1.09 -15.81
C TRP A 729 -14.41 1.98 -15.89
N ILE A 730 -14.39 3.14 -15.21
CA ILE A 730 -13.29 4.12 -15.30
C ILE A 730 -12.04 3.67 -14.53
N TYR A 731 -12.20 2.82 -13.50
CA TYR A 731 -11.08 2.35 -12.68
C TYR A 731 -11.13 0.83 -12.54
N GLU A 732 -10.09 0.14 -13.01
CA GLU A 732 -10.04 -1.32 -13.14
C GLU A 732 -10.14 -2.07 -11.81
N ARG A 733 -9.80 -1.45 -10.68
CA ARG A 733 -9.77 -2.12 -9.37
C ARG A 733 -10.69 -1.49 -8.34
N ARG A 734 -11.38 -0.40 -8.66
CA ARG A 734 -12.19 0.30 -7.64
C ARG A 734 -13.40 -0.51 -7.19
N ALA A 735 -14.00 -1.29 -8.09
CA ALA A 735 -15.11 -2.16 -7.77
C ALA A 735 -14.74 -3.29 -6.79
N ILE A 736 -13.50 -3.76 -6.83
CA ILE A 736 -12.98 -4.78 -5.89
C ILE A 736 -13.05 -4.25 -4.46
N TYR A 737 -12.69 -2.98 -4.23
CA TYR A 737 -12.75 -2.39 -2.90
C TYR A 737 -14.18 -2.15 -2.40
N TYR A 738 -15.20 -2.19 -3.26
CA TYR A 738 -16.60 -2.16 -2.80
C TYR A 738 -16.98 -3.44 -2.05
N ALA A 739 -16.35 -4.57 -2.40
CA ALA A 739 -16.59 -5.85 -1.74
C ALA A 739 -16.15 -5.85 -0.26
N GLU A 740 -15.28 -4.92 0.15
CA GLU A 740 -14.87 -4.75 1.56
C GLU A 740 -16.06 -4.40 2.48
N LEU A 741 -17.14 -3.81 1.94
CA LEU A 741 -18.37 -3.59 2.70
C LEU A 741 -19.08 -4.89 3.11
N SER A 742 -18.72 -6.04 2.51
CA SER A 742 -19.18 -7.36 2.97
C SER A 742 -18.73 -7.66 4.40
N ASN A 743 -17.57 -7.13 4.82
CA ASN A 743 -17.10 -7.25 6.20
C ASN A 743 -17.98 -6.47 7.20
N LEU A 744 -18.80 -5.53 6.70
CA LEU A 744 -19.79 -4.78 7.47
C LEU A 744 -21.22 -5.30 7.25
N GLY A 745 -21.38 -6.50 6.66
CA GLY A 745 -22.68 -7.17 6.48
C GLY A 745 -23.43 -6.78 5.21
N VAL A 746 -22.86 -5.95 4.33
CA VAL A 746 -23.50 -5.59 3.06
C VAL A 746 -23.33 -6.72 2.06
N ARG A 747 -24.41 -7.21 1.45
CA ARG A 747 -24.33 -8.23 0.39
C ARG A 747 -23.81 -7.61 -0.91
N VAL A 748 -22.51 -7.75 -1.15
CA VAL A 748 -21.82 -7.33 -2.38
C VAL A 748 -21.32 -8.55 -3.13
N GLU A 749 -21.75 -8.71 -4.37
CA GLU A 749 -21.30 -9.77 -5.28
C GLU A 749 -20.45 -9.14 -6.38
N LEU A 750 -19.15 -9.46 -6.39
CA LEU A 750 -18.22 -9.03 -7.43
C LEU A 750 -18.44 -9.87 -8.69
N LEU A 751 -18.85 -9.24 -9.78
CA LEU A 751 -19.07 -9.90 -11.06
C LEU A 751 -17.80 -9.97 -11.90
N ASP A 752 -17.01 -8.89 -11.87
CA ASP A 752 -15.67 -8.78 -12.46
C ASP A 752 -14.96 -7.56 -11.87
N GLN A 753 -13.81 -7.19 -12.45
CA GLN A 753 -12.97 -6.08 -11.99
C GLN A 753 -13.69 -4.70 -11.97
N HIS A 754 -14.76 -4.52 -12.75
CA HIS A 754 -15.52 -3.27 -12.88
C HIS A 754 -16.95 -3.33 -12.36
N ARG A 755 -17.52 -4.50 -12.10
CA ARG A 755 -18.95 -4.66 -11.81
C ARG A 755 -19.21 -5.33 -10.48
N VAL A 756 -20.11 -4.75 -9.69
CA VAL A 756 -20.66 -5.37 -8.48
C VAL A 756 -22.18 -5.32 -8.48
N HIS A 757 -22.80 -6.36 -7.94
CA HIS A 757 -24.17 -6.28 -7.46
C HIS A 757 -24.20 -5.98 -5.97
N VAL A 758 -25.04 -5.03 -5.58
CA VAL A 758 -25.34 -4.74 -4.17
C VAL A 758 -26.79 -5.10 -3.92
N GLN A 759 -27.04 -6.00 -2.97
CA GLN A 759 -28.37 -6.45 -2.60
C GLN A 759 -28.73 -5.91 -1.22
N GLY A 760 -29.77 -5.10 -1.13
CA GLY A 760 -30.32 -4.62 0.13
C GLY A 760 -31.78 -5.06 0.37
N PRO A 761 -32.35 -4.73 1.55
CA PRO A 761 -31.64 -4.09 2.66
C PRO A 761 -30.71 -5.09 3.39
N ASN A 762 -29.75 -4.58 4.14
CA ASN A 762 -28.86 -5.37 5.00
C ASN A 762 -28.82 -4.78 6.40
N GLU A 763 -28.58 -5.63 7.39
CA GLU A 763 -28.22 -5.20 8.74
C GLU A 763 -26.71 -5.03 8.80
N LEU A 764 -26.24 -3.78 9.02
CA LEU A 764 -24.80 -3.52 9.08
C LEU A 764 -24.23 -3.94 10.44
N VAL A 765 -23.08 -4.60 10.40
CA VAL A 765 -22.41 -5.15 11.59
C VAL A 765 -21.08 -4.46 11.84
N LYS A 766 -20.72 -4.31 13.13
CA LYS A 766 -19.45 -3.72 13.53
C LYS A 766 -18.26 -4.54 13.05
N ALA A 767 -17.15 -3.88 12.73
CA ALA A 767 -15.93 -4.57 12.31
C ALA A 767 -14.66 -3.81 12.72
N ASN A 768 -13.53 -4.51 12.71
CA ASN A 768 -12.19 -3.94 12.87
C ASN A 768 -11.44 -4.10 11.55
N LEU A 769 -11.38 -3.03 10.77
CA LEU A 769 -10.86 -3.00 9.41
C LEU A 769 -9.71 -2.01 9.28
N SER A 770 -8.85 -2.23 8.29
CA SER A 770 -7.84 -1.25 7.88
C SER A 770 -8.33 -0.51 6.63
N CYS A 771 -8.00 0.78 6.51
CA CYS A 771 -8.34 1.53 5.31
C CYS A 771 -7.71 0.88 4.07
N PRO A 772 -8.48 0.65 2.98
CA PRO A 772 -7.91 0.31 1.69
C PRO A 772 -7.04 1.48 1.18
N PRO A 773 -6.11 1.24 0.25
CA PRO A 773 -5.19 2.26 -0.26
C PRO A 773 -5.86 3.36 -1.12
N ALA A 774 -7.19 3.36 -1.21
CA ALA A 774 -7.99 4.27 -2.02
C ALA A 774 -8.95 5.11 -1.16
N LEU A 775 -8.93 6.43 -1.37
CA LEU A 775 -9.69 7.43 -0.60
C LEU A 775 -11.20 7.17 -0.54
N ARG A 776 -11.86 7.02 -1.70
CA ARG A 776 -13.32 6.85 -1.72
C ARG A 776 -13.73 5.52 -1.06
N PRO A 777 -13.14 4.36 -1.40
CA PRO A 777 -13.43 3.12 -0.70
C PRO A 777 -13.21 3.18 0.82
N ALA A 778 -12.14 3.84 1.30
CA ALA A 778 -11.91 4.02 2.73
C ALA A 778 -13.05 4.80 3.41
N SER A 779 -13.57 5.85 2.76
CA SER A 779 -14.71 6.61 3.27
C SER A 779 -16.04 5.80 3.26
N LEU A 780 -16.19 4.81 2.38
CA LEU A 780 -17.36 3.93 2.37
C LEU A 780 -17.40 3.04 3.62
N LEU A 781 -16.24 2.52 4.05
CA LEU A 781 -16.15 1.74 5.29
C LEU A 781 -16.53 2.59 6.51
N LEU A 782 -16.07 3.85 6.56
CA LEU A 782 -16.49 4.79 7.60
C LEU A 782 -18.02 4.97 7.61
N ILE A 783 -18.65 5.19 6.45
CA ILE A 783 -20.12 5.31 6.35
C ILE A 783 -20.82 4.05 6.85
N GLY A 784 -20.36 2.87 6.43
CA GLY A 784 -20.91 1.60 6.91
C GLY A 784 -20.77 1.42 8.42
N MET A 785 -19.61 1.78 8.98
CA MET A 785 -19.34 1.72 10.42
C MET A 785 -20.18 2.71 11.23
N LEU A 786 -20.55 3.86 10.68
CA LEU A 786 -21.49 4.79 11.33
C LEU A 786 -22.88 4.16 11.49
N ALA A 787 -23.32 3.39 10.50
CA ALA A 787 -24.63 2.73 10.51
C ALA A 787 -24.63 1.39 11.27
N ALA A 788 -23.48 0.73 11.39
CA ALA A 788 -23.32 -0.55 12.08
C ALA A 788 -23.45 -0.41 13.60
N SER A 789 -24.36 -1.16 14.21
CA SER A 789 -24.54 -1.12 15.68
C SER A 789 -23.31 -1.62 16.44
N GLY A 790 -22.85 -0.82 17.40
CA GLY A 790 -21.75 -1.14 18.30
C GLY A 790 -20.38 -0.59 17.85
N MET A 791 -19.33 -1.07 18.51
CA MET A 791 -17.99 -0.50 18.36
C MET A 791 -17.22 -1.07 17.16
N SER A 792 -16.90 -0.20 16.21
CA SER A 792 -16.03 -0.48 15.06
C SER A 792 -14.66 0.20 15.22
N ILE A 793 -13.64 -0.36 14.59
CA ILE A 793 -12.30 0.24 14.52
C ILE A 793 -11.89 0.34 13.05
N LEU A 794 -11.53 1.54 12.60
CA LEU A 794 -10.98 1.79 11.29
C LEU A 794 -9.53 2.26 11.42
N ARG A 795 -8.58 1.43 10.95
CA ARG A 795 -7.14 1.69 11.09
C ARG A 795 -6.57 2.43 9.89
N ASN A 796 -5.47 3.15 10.11
CA ASN A 796 -4.67 3.80 9.07
C ASN A 796 -5.44 4.82 8.22
N ILE A 797 -6.09 5.78 8.89
CA ILE A 797 -6.97 6.76 8.23
C ILE A 797 -6.25 7.87 7.46
N TYR A 798 -4.93 7.78 7.28
CA TYR A 798 -4.15 8.70 6.44
C TYR A 798 -4.80 8.90 5.06
N VAL A 799 -5.31 7.82 4.46
CA VAL A 799 -5.97 7.87 3.15
C VAL A 799 -7.23 8.74 3.16
N ILE A 800 -7.99 8.78 4.26
CA ILE A 800 -9.18 9.65 4.43
C ILE A 800 -8.75 11.12 4.61
N ASN A 801 -7.70 11.37 5.41
CA ASN A 801 -7.17 12.71 5.67
C ASN A 801 -6.58 13.39 4.41
N ARG A 802 -6.29 12.62 3.36
CA ARG A 802 -5.93 13.16 2.04
C ARG A 802 -7.09 13.84 1.32
N GLY A 803 -8.33 13.55 1.69
CA GLY A 803 -9.52 14.00 0.98
C GLY A 803 -10.48 14.85 1.78
N TYR A 804 -10.46 14.74 3.12
CA TYR A 804 -11.44 15.37 3.99
C TYR A 804 -10.76 16.09 5.16
N GLU A 805 -11.18 17.32 5.40
CA GLU A 805 -10.73 18.15 6.52
C GLU A 805 -11.62 17.90 7.75
N ASP A 806 -11.00 17.54 8.87
CA ASP A 806 -11.62 17.36 10.20
C ASP A 806 -12.88 16.48 10.21
N LEU A 807 -12.88 15.41 9.40
CA LEU A 807 -14.09 14.62 9.14
C LEU A 807 -14.70 14.02 10.41
N ALA A 808 -13.87 13.45 11.30
CA ALA A 808 -14.33 12.86 12.55
C ALA A 808 -15.01 13.89 13.47
N ALA A 809 -14.40 15.07 13.63
CA ALA A 809 -14.96 16.15 14.44
C ALA A 809 -16.29 16.64 13.87
N ARG A 810 -16.39 16.80 12.55
CA ARG A 810 -17.62 17.24 11.87
C ARG A 810 -18.74 16.21 11.96
N LEU A 811 -18.42 14.92 11.88
CA LEU A 811 -19.39 13.84 12.12
C LEU A 811 -19.86 13.82 13.58
N ASN A 812 -18.97 14.05 14.55
CA ASN A 812 -19.34 14.15 15.96
C ASN A 812 -20.26 15.37 16.23
N MET A 813 -20.07 16.49 15.52
CA MET A 813 -21.01 17.62 15.58
C MET A 813 -22.42 17.25 15.08
N LEU A 814 -22.53 16.23 14.22
CA LEU A 814 -23.80 15.67 13.78
C LEU A 814 -24.32 14.55 14.70
N GLY A 815 -23.73 14.33 15.87
CA GLY A 815 -24.17 13.30 16.83
C GLY A 815 -23.53 11.91 16.64
N ALA A 816 -22.53 11.77 15.75
CA ALA A 816 -21.71 10.56 15.73
C ALA A 816 -20.89 10.41 17.03
N SER A 817 -20.38 9.21 17.28
CA SER A 817 -19.41 8.95 18.34
C SER A 817 -18.16 8.33 17.74
N ILE A 818 -17.20 9.20 17.45
CA ILE A 818 -15.93 8.87 16.83
C ILE A 818 -14.82 9.40 17.71
N GLU A 819 -13.91 8.52 18.10
CA GLU A 819 -12.68 8.85 18.81
C GLU A 819 -11.50 8.61 17.87
N VAL A 820 -10.62 9.62 17.75
CA VAL A 820 -9.35 9.53 17.02
C VAL A 820 -8.28 9.11 18.02
N PHE A 821 -7.53 8.05 17.72
CA PHE A 821 -6.50 7.51 18.62
C PHE A 821 -5.26 6.99 17.90
#